data_AF-A0AAJ4XPE6-F1
#
_entry.id   AF-A0AAJ4XPE6-F1
#
_cell.length_a   1.000
_cell.length_b   1.000
_cell.length_c   1.000
_cell.angle_alpha   90.00
_cell.angle_beta   90.00
_cell.angle_gamma   90.00
#
_symmetry.space_group_name_H-M   'P 1'
#
loop_
_entity.id
_entity.type
_entity.pdbx_description
1 polymer ?
#
loop_
_entity_poly.entity_id
_entity_poly.type
_entity_poly.pdbx_seq_one_letter_code
_entity_poly.pdbx_strand_id
1 'polypeptide(L)'
;MENIIHVEKGSGQGQSRRQGKMLCLNAGSSSLKFKLFDATCSLQGLTPIVSGSVKLKSNQANVELNHRDGKSHSETKDWTDIASGEILSFLLTHIFKLLDSNDNLDVRTVVHRVVHGAHLDQCVSITRSDQHHLKTLQFLAEFAPLHNAVSVQLIKACLNSEDLPEEHENVCCFDTAFHSSLDGVRSRYMVDPCLAGETLPGGMELRKWGFHGLSYNSILNTLSSELGKERSMLNVIICHLGSGSSMCGVVKGKSFDTTMGLTPLEGLPGATRSGSVDPVLPLHISAAQLGKEGEATDPFSTVEVADGIRVSHAELVLNKNSGFKSVAGTSDFQQVTQRRTEFLRGKALNKVKDEETDLYRDATLAFDIFVDRIVGYMGNYMIKMSSRGGVHAVVFSGGIGEASSELHTELAKQLNSSSLSPASENVMKGKGENCWQLKRDELGLRGTNQTLASGQNVPWFVCKTDEEGEMAKQVFVASTGHSSELYRFLPQVGLGIGLSATVYSLNSLHFRSLFSYFFRKPGKDGWNLDFEPSEIGWADRVFFLVAGVLNKTVRGLFGGGLRIVKGQESVELPSMNLRCPVEVADEQYELYNKALTHDQKDMSKVDAGSMAGSFLLATLTNQMMLLLVVHPGLPVSPLGAVNVRNRIECHQHPLDLTRSLTAHAFLGGKDNLGRVTRRGIEFDIHIDVSQTNSSSTLVLRQMITILAHCKTKVPPPSTKANTQESNGHFEEIGKVEMPLSAPARWSAVCGDYNPIHVSSLLARLFGFRGKIAHGNHVVAKVLHHLTSHTKIEKGWWVETEFKRPMVLPIQLTAQSDKLDGKRWRCIGDKDDKVYVSGSVGRL
;
A
#
# COMPACT_ATOMS: atom_id res chain seq x y z
N MET A 1 -21.44 -7.80 -3.16
CA MET A 1 -20.42 -7.02 -2.44
C MET A 1 -20.73 -5.52 -2.34
N GLU A 2 -21.60 -4.95 -3.18
CA GLU A 2 -21.88 -3.50 -3.20
C GLU A 2 -22.63 -2.93 -1.97
N ASN A 3 -23.15 -3.77 -1.06
CA ASN A 3 -23.91 -3.34 0.12
C ASN A 3 -23.21 -3.62 1.47
N ILE A 4 -21.89 -3.84 1.47
CA ILE A 4 -21.13 -4.10 2.70
C ILE A 4 -20.86 -2.77 3.41
N ILE A 5 -21.47 -2.59 4.59
CA ILE A 5 -21.14 -1.48 5.49
C ILE A 5 -19.75 -1.76 6.05
N HIS A 6 -18.75 -1.08 5.49
CA HIS A 6 -17.43 -0.98 6.10
C HIS A 6 -17.56 -0.18 7.40
N VAL A 7 -16.59 -0.26 8.32
CA VAL A 7 -16.55 0.66 9.47
C VAL A 7 -16.40 2.09 8.94
N GLU A 8 -17.51 2.77 8.68
CA GLU A 8 -17.54 4.05 7.98
C GLU A 8 -17.08 5.20 8.88
N LYS A 9 -16.40 6.16 8.23
CA LYS A 9 -16.06 7.48 8.76
C LYS A 9 -17.33 8.30 8.97
N GLY A 10 -17.83 8.32 10.19
CA GLY A 10 -18.66 9.39 10.72
C GLY A 10 -19.91 9.76 9.91
N SER A 11 -20.93 8.89 9.95
CA SER A 11 -22.29 9.38 10.15
C SER A 11 -22.43 9.76 11.64
N GLY A 12 -23.32 10.68 12.00
CA GLY A 12 -23.45 11.28 13.34
C GLY A 12 -23.64 10.33 14.54
N GLN A 13 -23.58 9.01 14.36
CA GLN A 13 -23.55 7.98 15.40
C GLN A 13 -22.14 7.68 15.97
N GLY A 14 -21.07 8.22 15.37
CA GLY A 14 -19.68 7.99 15.82
C GLY A 14 -19.34 8.46 17.25
N GLN A 15 -20.20 9.24 17.90
CA GLN A 15 -20.05 9.59 19.33
C GLN A 15 -20.52 8.48 20.28
N SER A 16 -21.45 7.59 19.88
CA SER A 16 -21.85 6.42 20.68
C SER A 16 -20.76 5.33 20.70
N ARG A 17 -19.98 5.23 19.62
CA ARG A 17 -18.87 4.27 19.44
C ARG A 17 -17.70 4.44 20.44
N ARG A 18 -17.66 5.54 21.20
CA ARG A 18 -16.55 5.87 22.13
C ARG A 18 -16.82 5.53 23.59
N GLN A 19 -17.93 4.88 23.92
CA GLN A 19 -18.38 4.74 25.31
C GLN A 19 -18.49 3.27 25.76
N GLY A 20 -17.44 2.47 25.64
CA GLY A 20 -17.49 1.09 26.16
C GLY A 20 -16.19 0.32 26.04
N LYS A 21 -16.22 -0.94 26.46
CA LYS A 21 -15.10 -1.88 26.33
C LYS A 21 -15.16 -2.63 25.02
N MET A 22 -13.98 -3.03 24.55
CA MET A 22 -13.78 -3.80 23.33
C MET A 22 -13.24 -5.19 23.70
N LEU A 23 -13.98 -6.24 23.35
CA LEU A 23 -13.59 -7.63 23.58
C LEU A 23 -13.06 -8.25 22.27
N CYS A 24 -11.76 -8.48 22.19
CA CYS A 24 -11.14 -9.14 21.05
C CYS A 24 -11.12 -10.66 21.26
N LEU A 25 -11.66 -11.42 20.31
CA LEU A 25 -11.78 -12.88 20.31
C LEU A 25 -11.01 -13.49 19.13
N ASN A 26 -10.07 -14.38 19.45
CA ASN A 26 -9.28 -15.13 18.48
C ASN A 26 -9.53 -16.62 18.65
N ALA A 27 -10.44 -17.15 17.85
CA ALA A 27 -10.80 -18.57 17.83
C ALA A 27 -9.89 -19.34 16.86
N GLY A 28 -9.18 -20.34 17.38
CA GLY A 28 -8.52 -21.39 16.62
C GLY A 28 -9.38 -22.66 16.56
N SER A 29 -8.83 -23.80 16.13
CA SER A 29 -9.59 -25.06 16.11
C SER A 29 -9.73 -25.73 17.48
N SER A 30 -8.91 -25.38 18.45
CA SER A 30 -8.86 -26.01 19.78
C SER A 30 -8.53 -25.02 20.91
N SER A 31 -8.51 -23.72 20.61
CA SER A 31 -8.25 -22.68 21.60
C SER A 31 -8.93 -21.37 21.23
N LEU A 32 -9.48 -20.68 22.23
CA LEU A 32 -9.97 -19.31 22.11
C LEU A 32 -9.07 -18.40 22.96
N LYS A 33 -8.35 -17.47 22.34
CA LYS A 33 -7.64 -16.39 23.05
C LYS A 33 -8.50 -15.14 23.05
N PHE A 34 -8.43 -14.36 24.12
CA PHE A 34 -9.17 -13.11 24.20
C PHE A 34 -8.44 -12.03 25.00
N LYS A 35 -8.75 -10.78 24.67
CA LYS A 35 -8.30 -9.60 25.41
C LYS A 35 -9.42 -8.57 25.48
N LEU A 36 -9.57 -7.94 26.64
CA LEU A 36 -10.49 -6.84 26.89
C LEU A 36 -9.71 -5.53 26.90
N PHE A 37 -10.16 -4.55 26.12
CA PHE A 37 -9.57 -3.22 26.05
C PHE A 37 -10.58 -2.14 26.44
N ASP A 38 -10.08 -1.02 26.94
CA ASP A 38 -10.88 0.19 27.11
C ASP A 38 -10.84 1.03 25.81
N ALA A 39 -11.98 1.14 25.12
CA ALA A 39 -12.05 1.91 23.88
C ALA A 39 -12.19 3.43 24.12
N THR A 40 -12.31 3.88 25.38
CA THR A 40 -12.32 5.32 25.75
C THR A 40 -10.91 5.93 25.76
N CYS A 41 -9.88 5.09 25.85
CA CYS A 41 -8.48 5.50 25.92
C CYS A 41 -7.92 5.99 24.56
N SER A 42 -6.80 6.71 24.58
CA SER A 42 -6.06 7.03 23.35
C SER A 42 -5.39 5.77 22.78
N LEU A 43 -5.09 5.75 21.47
CA LEU A 43 -4.40 4.63 20.81
C LEU A 43 -3.06 4.26 21.49
N GLN A 44 -2.35 5.25 22.04
CA GLN A 44 -1.09 5.06 22.76
C GLN A 44 -1.29 4.43 24.15
N GLY A 45 -2.50 4.52 24.71
CA GLY A 45 -2.89 3.93 25.99
C GLY A 45 -3.76 2.68 25.85
N LEU A 46 -3.88 2.09 24.65
CA LEU A 46 -4.68 0.89 24.40
C LEU A 46 -3.93 -0.36 24.93
N THR A 47 -4.01 -0.57 26.24
CA THR A 47 -3.45 -1.74 26.93
C THR A 47 -4.57 -2.70 27.35
N PRO A 48 -4.33 -4.03 27.33
CA PRO A 48 -5.36 -4.98 27.74
C PRO A 48 -5.62 -4.86 29.25
N ILE A 49 -6.90 -4.75 29.62
CA ILE A 49 -7.37 -4.80 31.02
C ILE A 49 -7.35 -6.24 31.51
N VAL A 50 -7.96 -7.13 30.72
CA VAL A 50 -8.01 -8.57 30.96
C VAL A 50 -7.47 -9.27 29.72
N SER A 51 -6.68 -10.32 29.93
CA SER A 51 -6.24 -11.24 28.89
C SER A 51 -6.49 -12.66 29.34
N GLY A 52 -6.79 -13.56 28.41
CA GLY A 52 -7.07 -14.94 28.77
C GLY A 52 -7.08 -15.89 27.60
N SER A 53 -7.23 -17.18 27.93
CA SER A 53 -7.39 -18.24 26.95
C SER A 53 -8.25 -19.38 27.47
N VAL A 54 -8.97 -20.01 26.57
CA VAL A 54 -9.62 -21.31 26.73
C VAL A 54 -8.88 -22.29 25.82
N LYS A 55 -8.40 -23.41 26.35
CA LYS A 55 -7.66 -24.43 25.59
C LYS A 55 -8.30 -25.80 25.78
N LEU A 56 -8.76 -26.41 24.69
CA LEU A 56 -9.28 -27.78 24.71
C LEU A 56 -8.13 -28.79 24.84
N LYS A 57 -8.33 -29.75 25.73
CA LYS A 57 -7.51 -30.95 25.90
C LYS A 57 -8.47 -32.14 26.08
N SER A 58 -8.59 -32.95 25.04
CA SER A 58 -9.51 -34.09 25.01
C SER A 58 -10.97 -33.63 25.26
N ASN A 59 -11.61 -34.04 26.36
CA ASN A 59 -12.98 -33.68 26.71
C ASN A 59 -13.06 -32.58 27.78
N GLN A 60 -11.97 -31.85 27.99
CA GLN A 60 -11.90 -30.77 28.98
C GLN A 60 -11.31 -29.51 28.37
N ALA A 61 -11.69 -28.37 28.94
CA ALA A 61 -11.20 -27.05 28.58
C ALA A 61 -10.53 -26.40 29.80
N ASN A 62 -9.27 -26.02 29.64
CA ASN A 62 -8.59 -25.21 30.63
C ASN A 62 -8.82 -23.73 30.33
N VAL A 63 -9.37 -23.00 31.30
CA VAL A 63 -9.66 -21.59 31.22
C VAL A 63 -8.67 -20.82 32.10
N GLU A 64 -8.07 -19.78 31.54
CA GLU A 64 -7.11 -18.90 32.21
C GLU A 64 -7.48 -17.44 31.92
N LEU A 65 -7.64 -16.62 32.97
CA LEU A 65 -7.87 -15.18 32.90
C LEU A 65 -6.88 -14.45 33.78
N ASN A 66 -6.32 -13.35 33.27
CA ASN A 66 -5.37 -12.49 33.96
C ASN A 66 -5.78 -11.03 33.80
N HIS A 67 -5.99 -10.34 34.91
CA HIS A 67 -6.14 -8.89 34.98
C HIS A 67 -4.77 -8.22 35.00
N ARG A 68 -4.65 -7.02 34.42
CA ARG A 68 -3.39 -6.25 34.38
C ARG A 68 -2.81 -5.94 35.76
N ASP A 69 -3.66 -5.87 36.79
CA ASP A 69 -3.26 -5.61 38.19
C ASP A 69 -2.84 -6.89 38.94
N GLY A 70 -2.66 -8.01 38.24
CA GLY A 70 -2.16 -9.26 38.81
C GLY A 70 -3.22 -10.20 39.38
N LYS A 71 -4.51 -9.81 39.39
CA LYS A 71 -5.61 -10.74 39.71
C LYS A 71 -5.73 -11.80 38.61
N SER A 72 -5.93 -13.06 38.96
CA SER A 72 -6.08 -14.14 37.98
C SER A 72 -7.18 -15.12 38.37
N HIS A 73 -7.75 -15.80 37.37
CA HIS A 73 -8.68 -16.90 37.55
C HIS A 73 -8.28 -18.06 36.63
N SER A 74 -8.31 -19.29 37.16
CA SER A 74 -8.12 -20.49 36.35
C SER A 74 -9.07 -21.59 36.81
N GLU A 75 -9.70 -22.25 35.84
CA GLU A 75 -10.65 -23.34 36.08
C GLU A 75 -10.61 -24.34 34.92
N THR A 76 -10.86 -25.62 35.21
CA THR A 76 -11.08 -26.66 34.20
C THR A 76 -12.58 -26.92 34.06
N LYS A 77 -13.08 -26.92 32.83
CA LYS A 77 -14.49 -27.19 32.50
C LYS A 77 -14.61 -28.39 31.58
N ASP A 78 -15.73 -29.10 31.67
CA ASP A 78 -16.06 -30.22 30.77
C ASP A 78 -16.71 -29.69 29.48
N TRP A 79 -15.94 -28.92 28.71
CA TRP A 79 -16.35 -28.41 27.40
C TRP A 79 -15.62 -29.13 26.27
N THR A 80 -16.33 -29.34 25.16
CA THR A 80 -15.84 -30.03 23.96
C THR A 80 -15.76 -29.12 22.73
N ASP A 81 -16.32 -27.91 22.81
CA ASP A 81 -16.28 -26.87 21.77
C ASP A 81 -15.81 -25.56 22.40
N ILE A 82 -15.18 -24.68 21.63
CA ILE A 82 -14.75 -23.34 22.06
C ILE A 82 -15.67 -22.21 21.57
N ALA A 83 -16.64 -22.50 20.70
CA ALA A 83 -17.49 -21.50 20.05
C ALA A 83 -18.97 -21.54 20.51
N SER A 84 -19.22 -22.00 21.74
CA SER A 84 -20.57 -22.06 22.31
C SER A 84 -20.97 -20.77 23.05
N GLY A 85 -22.28 -20.51 23.11
CA GLY A 85 -22.82 -19.40 23.91
C GLY A 85 -22.53 -19.53 25.40
N GLU A 86 -22.46 -20.76 25.92
CA GLU A 86 -22.10 -21.05 27.32
C GLU A 86 -20.71 -20.52 27.68
N ILE A 87 -19.73 -20.70 26.78
CA ILE A 87 -18.37 -20.20 26.99
C ILE A 87 -18.36 -18.68 27.01
N LEU A 88 -19.07 -18.04 26.08
CA LEU A 88 -19.17 -16.58 26.06
C LEU A 88 -19.75 -16.05 27.38
N SER A 89 -20.88 -16.60 27.83
CA SER A 89 -21.51 -16.23 29.11
C SER A 89 -20.57 -16.45 30.30
N PHE A 90 -19.85 -17.57 30.32
CA PHE A 90 -18.85 -17.86 31.35
C PHE A 90 -17.72 -16.81 31.34
N LEU A 91 -17.19 -16.50 30.16
CA LEU A 91 -16.10 -15.53 30.01
C LEU A 91 -16.55 -14.14 30.47
N LEU A 92 -17.70 -13.64 30.01
CA LEU A 92 -18.24 -12.34 30.41
C LEU A 92 -18.45 -12.27 31.93
N THR A 93 -19.02 -13.32 32.53
CA THR A 93 -19.22 -13.41 33.98
C THR A 93 -17.90 -13.34 34.75
N HIS A 94 -16.87 -14.08 34.34
CA HIS A 94 -15.59 -14.12 35.05
C HIS A 94 -14.72 -12.90 34.77
N ILE A 95 -14.83 -12.30 33.59
CA ILE A 95 -14.23 -11.00 33.30
C ILE A 95 -14.85 -9.94 34.22
N PHE A 96 -16.18 -9.88 34.34
CA PHE A 96 -16.87 -8.96 35.24
C PHE A 96 -16.40 -9.10 36.70
N LYS A 97 -16.24 -10.33 37.19
CA LYS A 97 -15.72 -10.60 38.55
C LYS A 97 -14.27 -10.14 38.76
N LEU A 98 -13.46 -10.06 37.71
CA LEU A 98 -12.07 -9.62 37.78
C LEU A 98 -11.91 -8.10 37.72
N LEU A 99 -12.90 -7.39 37.17
CA LEU A 99 -12.97 -5.93 37.19
C LEU A 99 -13.19 -5.42 38.62
N ASP A 100 -12.78 -4.18 38.88
CA ASP A 100 -13.05 -3.54 40.17
C ASP A 100 -14.54 -3.21 40.31
N SER A 101 -15.04 -3.12 41.54
CA SER A 101 -16.46 -2.86 41.83
C SER A 101 -17.01 -1.56 41.24
N ASN A 102 -16.13 -0.64 40.83
CA ASN A 102 -16.47 0.64 40.21
C ASN A 102 -16.38 0.62 38.67
N ASP A 103 -15.95 -0.50 38.06
CA ASP A 103 -15.76 -0.63 36.62
C ASP A 103 -16.84 -1.53 36.01
N ASN A 104 -17.65 -0.97 35.11
CA ASN A 104 -18.71 -1.73 34.42
C ASN A 104 -18.12 -2.45 33.20
N LEU A 105 -18.49 -3.71 32.96
CA LEU A 105 -17.99 -4.48 31.82
C LEU A 105 -18.41 -3.89 30.46
N ASP A 106 -19.58 -3.24 30.36
CA ASP A 106 -20.15 -2.54 29.17
C ASP A 106 -19.41 -2.80 27.84
N VAL A 107 -19.51 -4.04 27.32
CA VAL A 107 -18.86 -4.45 26.09
C VAL A 107 -19.74 -4.02 24.92
N ARG A 108 -19.38 -2.91 24.27
CA ARG A 108 -20.11 -2.40 23.10
C ARG A 108 -19.55 -2.86 21.75
N THR A 109 -18.35 -3.44 21.77
CA THR A 109 -17.69 -3.92 20.55
C THR A 109 -17.03 -5.27 20.82
N VAL A 110 -17.42 -6.28 20.05
CA VAL A 110 -16.76 -7.59 20.04
C VAL A 110 -16.01 -7.72 18.72
N VAL A 111 -14.69 -7.90 18.77
CA VAL A 111 -13.84 -7.98 17.59
C VAL A 111 -13.43 -9.43 17.35
N HIS A 112 -13.72 -9.95 16.16
CA HIS A 112 -13.52 -11.34 15.81
C HIS A 112 -12.42 -11.49 14.78
N ARG A 113 -11.48 -12.40 15.03
CA ARG A 113 -10.57 -12.87 13.98
C ARG A 113 -11.31 -13.78 13.02
N VAL A 114 -11.28 -13.44 11.73
CA VAL A 114 -11.77 -14.26 10.63
C VAL A 114 -10.58 -14.62 9.74
N VAL A 115 -10.39 -15.91 9.49
CA VAL A 115 -9.21 -16.40 8.77
C VAL A 115 -9.25 -15.95 7.32
N HIS A 116 -10.37 -16.12 6.63
CA HIS A 116 -10.51 -15.79 5.22
C HIS A 116 -11.53 -14.66 5.00
N GLY A 117 -11.07 -13.49 4.53
CA GLY A 117 -11.92 -12.35 4.19
C GLY A 117 -12.21 -12.17 2.70
N ALA A 118 -11.60 -12.99 1.83
CA ALA A 118 -11.66 -12.81 0.38
C ALA A 118 -11.21 -11.39 0.00
N HIS A 119 -12.03 -10.65 -0.76
CA HIS A 119 -11.73 -9.29 -1.18
C HIS A 119 -11.89 -8.24 -0.06
N LEU A 120 -12.29 -8.64 1.16
CA LEU A 120 -12.39 -7.73 2.30
C LEU A 120 -11.00 -7.41 2.84
N ASP A 121 -10.54 -6.19 2.57
CA ASP A 121 -9.26 -5.64 3.00
C ASP A 121 -9.39 -4.68 4.21
N GLN A 122 -10.62 -4.48 4.70
CA GLN A 122 -10.95 -3.63 5.84
C GLN A 122 -11.88 -4.35 6.82
N CYS A 123 -11.90 -3.86 8.07
CA CYS A 123 -12.83 -4.35 9.08
C CYS A 123 -14.30 -4.15 8.65
N VAL A 124 -15.13 -5.15 8.95
CA VAL A 124 -16.58 -5.12 8.67
C VAL A 124 -17.31 -5.19 10.00
N SER A 125 -18.22 -4.24 10.26
CA SER A 125 -19.08 -4.25 11.45
C SER A 125 -20.43 -4.90 11.13
N ILE A 126 -20.96 -5.64 12.10
CA ILE A 126 -22.17 -6.45 11.99
C ILE A 126 -23.01 -6.25 13.24
N THR A 127 -24.26 -5.84 13.05
CA THR A 127 -25.26 -5.74 14.12
C THR A 127 -26.36 -6.80 13.94
N ARG A 128 -27.20 -7.00 14.97
CA ARG A 128 -28.37 -7.91 14.90
C ARG A 128 -29.32 -7.57 13.74
N SER A 129 -29.44 -6.29 13.40
CA SER A 129 -30.29 -5.81 12.31
C SER A 129 -29.71 -6.04 10.90
N ASP A 130 -28.42 -6.35 10.78
CA ASP A 130 -27.72 -6.45 9.49
C ASP A 130 -27.84 -7.83 8.82
N GLN A 131 -29.01 -8.10 8.22
CA GLN A 131 -29.25 -9.36 7.50
C GLN A 131 -28.28 -9.60 6.33
N HIS A 132 -27.68 -8.56 5.74
CA HIS A 132 -26.75 -8.69 4.61
C HIS A 132 -25.38 -9.23 5.02
N HIS A 133 -24.82 -8.77 6.14
CA HIS A 133 -23.51 -9.24 6.59
C HIS A 133 -23.58 -10.65 7.17
N LEU A 134 -24.71 -11.04 7.77
CA LEU A 134 -24.95 -12.44 8.16
C LEU A 134 -24.85 -13.39 6.96
N LYS A 135 -25.40 -13.00 5.81
CA LYS A 135 -25.23 -13.76 4.56
C LYS A 135 -23.78 -13.78 4.10
N THR A 136 -23.04 -12.68 4.27
CA THR A 136 -21.61 -12.59 3.92
C THR A 136 -20.74 -13.48 4.83
N LEU A 137 -21.08 -13.62 6.11
CA LEU A 137 -20.37 -14.52 7.02
C LEU A 137 -20.67 -15.98 6.74
N GLN A 138 -21.95 -16.32 6.53
CA GLN A 138 -22.34 -17.67 6.13
C GLN A 138 -21.61 -18.08 4.85
N PHE A 139 -21.55 -17.14 3.90
CA PHE A 139 -20.78 -17.27 2.68
C PHE A 139 -19.28 -17.54 2.89
N LEU A 140 -18.61 -16.74 3.73
CA LEU A 140 -17.20 -16.93 4.04
C LEU A 140 -16.93 -18.24 4.81
N ALA A 141 -17.89 -18.73 5.59
CA ALA A 141 -17.82 -20.04 6.24
C ALA A 141 -17.94 -21.17 5.21
N GLU A 142 -18.83 -21.07 4.21
CA GLU A 142 -18.96 -22.05 3.14
C GLU A 142 -17.70 -22.13 2.25
N PHE A 143 -17.05 -20.99 2.00
CA PHE A 143 -15.83 -20.96 1.19
C PHE A 143 -14.62 -21.56 1.90
N ALA A 144 -14.42 -21.26 3.19
CA ALA A 144 -13.29 -21.74 3.98
C ALA A 144 -13.76 -22.48 5.24
N PRO A 145 -14.43 -23.63 5.08
CA PRO A 145 -15.17 -24.31 6.15
C PRO A 145 -14.31 -24.70 7.34
N LEU A 146 -13.12 -25.28 7.10
CA LEU A 146 -12.19 -25.67 8.16
C LEU A 146 -11.55 -24.49 8.91
N HIS A 147 -11.74 -23.26 8.42
CA HIS A 147 -11.02 -22.07 8.90
C HIS A 147 -11.94 -20.99 9.46
N ASN A 148 -13.11 -20.77 8.85
CA ASN A 148 -14.03 -19.71 9.23
C ASN A 148 -15.24 -20.20 10.05
N ALA A 149 -15.58 -21.50 10.03
CA ALA A 149 -16.79 -22.02 10.70
C ALA A 149 -16.83 -21.66 12.19
N VAL A 150 -15.72 -21.86 12.91
CA VAL A 150 -15.61 -21.55 14.35
C VAL A 150 -15.79 -20.06 14.63
N SER A 151 -15.15 -19.19 13.83
CA SER A 151 -15.32 -17.74 13.96
C SER A 151 -16.77 -17.32 13.71
N VAL A 152 -17.42 -17.89 12.70
CA VAL A 152 -18.82 -17.56 12.38
C VAL A 152 -19.79 -18.07 13.45
N GLN A 153 -19.55 -19.25 14.02
CA GLN A 153 -20.33 -19.74 15.17
C GLN A 153 -20.20 -18.81 16.37
N LEU A 154 -18.98 -18.35 16.69
CA LEU A 154 -18.74 -17.42 17.78
C LEU A 154 -19.40 -16.05 17.55
N ILE A 155 -19.39 -15.55 16.31
CA ILE A 155 -20.11 -14.32 15.94
C ILE A 155 -21.62 -14.50 16.15
N LYS A 156 -22.19 -15.64 15.71
CA LYS A 156 -23.61 -15.96 15.93
C LYS A 156 -23.93 -16.06 17.43
N ALA A 157 -23.05 -16.66 18.23
CA ALA A 157 -23.20 -16.75 19.68
C ALA A 157 -23.19 -15.36 20.35
N CYS A 158 -22.28 -14.47 19.93
CA CYS A 158 -22.25 -13.10 20.43
C CYS A 158 -23.50 -12.32 20.03
N LEU A 159 -23.90 -12.40 18.75
CA LEU A 159 -25.11 -11.77 18.26
C LEU A 159 -26.35 -12.27 19.02
N ASN A 160 -26.44 -13.52 19.45
CA ASN A 160 -27.59 -14.05 20.17
C ASN A 160 -27.50 -13.94 21.70
N SER A 161 -26.41 -13.40 22.25
CA SER A 161 -26.18 -13.36 23.70
C SER A 161 -27.06 -12.31 24.41
N GLU A 162 -27.68 -12.69 25.52
CA GLU A 162 -28.39 -11.76 26.41
C GLU A 162 -27.44 -11.03 27.39
N ASP A 163 -26.20 -11.51 27.54
CA ASP A 163 -25.17 -10.93 28.42
C ASP A 163 -24.47 -9.71 27.78
N LEU A 164 -24.71 -9.46 26.49
CA LEU A 164 -24.19 -8.31 25.75
C LEU A 164 -25.31 -7.28 25.49
N PRO A 165 -25.01 -5.96 25.51
CA PRO A 165 -25.98 -4.91 25.19
C PRO A 165 -26.66 -5.14 23.83
N GLU A 166 -27.94 -4.79 23.67
CA GLU A 166 -28.67 -5.06 22.42
C GLU A 166 -28.02 -4.37 21.20
N GLU A 167 -27.45 -3.19 21.41
CA GLU A 167 -26.75 -2.37 20.43
C GLU A 167 -25.28 -2.73 20.18
N HIS A 168 -24.75 -3.83 20.76
CA HIS A 168 -23.35 -4.20 20.58
C HIS A 168 -23.01 -4.51 19.12
N GLU A 169 -21.83 -4.05 18.67
CA GLU A 169 -21.33 -4.31 17.33
C GLU A 169 -20.36 -5.51 17.34
N ASN A 170 -20.48 -6.39 16.34
CA ASN A 170 -19.51 -7.45 16.06
C ASN A 170 -18.64 -7.03 14.87
N VAL A 171 -17.34 -6.80 15.10
CA VAL A 171 -16.41 -6.33 14.07
C VAL A 171 -15.49 -7.47 13.64
N CYS A 172 -15.45 -7.77 12.35
CA CYS A 172 -14.61 -8.82 11.77
C CYS A 172 -13.29 -8.23 11.28
N CYS A 173 -12.17 -8.83 11.69
CA CYS A 173 -10.82 -8.53 11.21
C CYS A 173 -10.27 -9.74 10.45
N PHE A 174 -9.74 -9.51 9.24
CA PHE A 174 -9.39 -10.59 8.31
C PHE A 174 -7.88 -10.82 8.24
N ASP A 175 -7.44 -12.08 8.35
CA ASP A 175 -6.03 -12.45 8.16
C ASP A 175 -5.54 -12.22 6.72
N THR A 176 -6.44 -12.26 5.74
CA THR A 176 -6.13 -12.01 4.33
C THR A 176 -5.87 -10.53 4.02
N ALA A 177 -6.33 -9.60 4.87
CA ALA A 177 -6.31 -8.16 4.56
C ALA A 177 -4.89 -7.59 4.35
N PHE A 178 -3.90 -8.07 5.11
CA PHE A 178 -2.50 -7.64 4.96
C PHE A 178 -1.91 -7.98 3.58
N HIS A 179 -2.42 -9.05 2.97
CA HIS A 179 -1.96 -9.60 1.69
C HIS A 179 -2.69 -9.00 0.47
N SER A 180 -3.60 -8.05 0.68
CA SER A 180 -4.25 -7.28 -0.40
C SER A 180 -3.27 -6.56 -1.32
N SER A 181 -2.02 -6.36 -0.87
CA SER A 181 -0.92 -5.77 -1.64
C SER A 181 -0.22 -6.73 -2.62
N LEU A 182 -0.58 -8.02 -2.64
CA LEU A 182 -0.07 -8.97 -3.63
C LEU A 182 -0.52 -8.59 -5.04
N ASP A 183 0.44 -8.46 -5.95
CA ASP A 183 0.18 -8.20 -7.36
C ASP A 183 -0.27 -9.47 -8.11
N GLY A 184 -0.79 -9.26 -9.33
CA GLY A 184 -1.31 -10.37 -10.14
C GLY A 184 -0.28 -11.46 -10.43
N VAL A 185 1.01 -11.11 -10.53
CA VAL A 185 2.12 -12.06 -10.77
C VAL A 185 2.29 -13.03 -9.60
N ARG A 186 2.11 -12.57 -8.36
CA ARG A 186 2.30 -13.40 -7.16
C ARG A 186 1.02 -14.02 -6.66
N SER A 187 -0.13 -13.44 -7.02
CA SER A 187 -1.42 -13.90 -6.54
C SER A 187 -2.11 -14.89 -7.47
N ARG A 188 -1.97 -14.80 -8.80
CA ARG A 188 -2.76 -15.63 -9.72
C ARG A 188 -2.16 -17.03 -9.87
N TYR A 189 -3.03 -18.04 -9.85
CA TYR A 189 -2.68 -19.36 -10.35
C TYR A 189 -2.86 -19.39 -11.88
N MET A 190 -2.00 -20.16 -12.56
CA MET A 190 -2.13 -20.41 -14.01
C MET A 190 -3.19 -21.48 -14.28
N VAL A 191 -4.44 -21.17 -13.95
CA VAL A 191 -5.63 -22.00 -14.19
C VAL A 191 -6.63 -21.20 -15.03
N ASP A 192 -7.58 -21.90 -15.66
CA ASP A 192 -8.63 -21.25 -16.46
C ASP A 192 -9.39 -20.24 -15.59
N PRO A 193 -9.38 -18.94 -15.95
CA PRO A 193 -10.12 -17.92 -15.21
C PRO A 193 -11.62 -18.21 -15.12
N CYS A 194 -12.20 -18.96 -16.05
CA CYS A 194 -13.61 -19.34 -16.04
C CYS A 194 -13.96 -20.33 -14.92
N LEU A 195 -12.97 -21.03 -14.33
CA LEU A 195 -13.18 -21.86 -13.14
C LEU A 195 -13.45 -21.00 -11.90
N ALA A 196 -13.07 -19.72 -11.94
CA ALA A 196 -13.45 -18.71 -10.97
C ALA A 196 -14.66 -17.92 -11.50
N GLY A 197 -15.76 -17.91 -10.75
CA GLY A 197 -17.02 -17.33 -11.22
C GLY A 197 -18.22 -17.88 -10.45
N GLU A 198 -19.42 -17.79 -11.03
CA GLU A 198 -20.72 -18.15 -10.43
C GLU A 198 -20.78 -19.59 -9.86
N THR A 199 -19.87 -20.48 -10.28
CA THR A 199 -19.79 -21.89 -9.86
C THR A 199 -19.05 -22.09 -8.54
N LEU A 200 -18.16 -21.19 -8.15
CA LEU A 200 -17.68 -21.11 -6.77
C LEU A 200 -18.63 -20.21 -6.01
N PRO A 201 -18.89 -20.47 -4.71
CA PRO A 201 -19.69 -19.54 -3.92
C PRO A 201 -19.19 -18.09 -4.20
N GLY A 202 -20.11 -17.23 -4.66
CA GLY A 202 -19.98 -15.77 -4.66
C GLY A 202 -19.00 -15.15 -5.65
N GLY A 203 -18.61 -15.87 -6.71
CA GLY A 203 -17.75 -15.30 -7.77
C GLY A 203 -16.31 -15.07 -7.34
N MET A 204 -15.82 -15.83 -6.35
CA MET A 204 -14.47 -15.66 -5.82
C MET A 204 -13.38 -16.15 -6.78
N GLU A 205 -12.29 -15.40 -6.83
CA GLU A 205 -11.11 -15.75 -7.61
C GLU A 205 -10.34 -16.93 -7.00
N LEU A 206 -9.99 -17.92 -7.82
CA LEU A 206 -9.00 -18.93 -7.49
C LEU A 206 -7.61 -18.31 -7.55
N ARG A 207 -7.20 -17.70 -6.44
CA ARG A 207 -5.92 -17.02 -6.29
C ARG A 207 -5.30 -17.28 -4.93
N LYS A 208 -4.02 -16.97 -4.81
CA LYS A 208 -3.34 -16.84 -3.54
C LYS A 208 -3.88 -15.62 -2.80
N TRP A 209 -4.39 -15.89 -1.59
CA TRP A 209 -4.90 -14.90 -0.64
C TRP A 209 -3.90 -14.58 0.45
N GLY A 210 -3.22 -15.59 1.01
CA GLY A 210 -2.31 -15.42 2.14
C GLY A 210 -3.03 -15.23 3.48
N PHE A 211 -2.40 -15.63 4.59
CA PHE A 211 -2.98 -15.61 5.94
C PHE A 211 -1.94 -15.24 6.99
N HIS A 212 -2.34 -15.19 8.26
CA HIS A 212 -1.55 -14.65 9.38
C HIS A 212 -1.24 -13.16 9.21
N GLY A 213 -2.08 -12.42 8.47
CA GLY A 213 -1.91 -10.99 8.25
C GLY A 213 -1.98 -10.16 9.52
N LEU A 214 -2.80 -10.56 10.50
CA LEU A 214 -2.85 -9.90 11.81
C LEU A 214 -1.51 -10.05 12.55
N SER A 215 -0.95 -11.26 12.55
CA SER A 215 0.39 -11.54 13.07
C SER A 215 1.47 -10.72 12.36
N TYR A 216 1.49 -10.69 11.03
CA TYR A 216 2.48 -9.91 10.27
C TYR A 216 2.38 -8.41 10.56
N ASN A 217 1.17 -7.86 10.66
CA ASN A 217 0.95 -6.48 11.05
C ASN A 217 1.50 -6.20 12.47
N SER A 218 1.16 -7.05 13.44
CA SER A 218 1.64 -6.94 14.82
C SER A 218 3.17 -6.95 14.88
N ILE A 219 3.83 -7.90 14.20
CA ILE A 219 5.29 -8.02 14.15
C ILE A 219 5.93 -6.79 13.51
N LEU A 220 5.39 -6.31 12.39
CA LEU A 220 5.94 -5.12 11.71
C LEU A 220 5.83 -3.87 12.56
N ASN A 221 4.75 -3.73 13.32
CA ASN A 221 4.56 -2.60 14.24
C ASN A 221 5.59 -2.65 15.39
N THR A 222 5.78 -3.82 16.00
CA THR A 222 6.79 -4.02 17.05
C THR A 222 8.20 -3.78 16.52
N LEU A 223 8.56 -4.40 15.39
CA LEU A 223 9.89 -4.28 14.81
C LEU A 223 10.21 -2.84 14.37
N SER A 224 9.23 -2.15 13.79
CA SER A 224 9.36 -0.73 13.41
C SER A 224 9.69 0.14 14.63
N SER A 225 8.98 -0.07 15.74
CA SER A 225 9.22 0.64 17.00
C SER A 225 10.60 0.34 17.58
N GLU A 226 10.98 -0.93 17.67
CA GLU A 226 12.25 -1.37 18.27
C GLU A 226 13.48 -0.94 17.45
N LEU A 227 13.36 -0.91 16.13
CA LEU A 227 14.42 -0.44 15.24
C LEU A 227 14.46 1.08 15.09
N GLY A 228 13.45 1.81 15.59
CA GLY A 228 13.29 3.25 15.34
C GLY A 228 13.20 3.59 13.85
N LYS A 229 12.65 2.67 13.05
CA LYS A 229 12.51 2.82 11.60
C LYS A 229 11.04 2.81 11.22
N GLU A 230 10.66 3.65 10.28
CA GLU A 230 9.32 3.61 9.69
C GLU A 230 9.04 2.24 9.06
N ARG A 231 7.81 1.75 9.21
CA ARG A 231 7.39 0.47 8.63
C ARG A 231 7.65 0.39 7.12
N SER A 232 7.51 1.52 6.42
CA SER A 232 7.77 1.63 4.98
C SER A 232 9.23 1.45 4.57
N MET A 233 10.16 1.44 5.51
CA MET A 233 11.59 1.16 5.29
C MET A 233 11.97 -0.31 5.55
N LEU A 234 11.02 -1.13 5.98
CA LEU A 234 11.28 -2.52 6.33
C LEU A 234 11.13 -3.43 5.10
N ASN A 235 12.24 -4.06 4.72
CA ASN A 235 12.25 -5.23 3.86
C ASN A 235 12.67 -6.43 4.71
N VAL A 236 11.76 -7.32 5.05
CA VAL A 236 12.04 -8.39 6.01
C VAL A 236 11.42 -9.70 5.56
N ILE A 237 12.02 -10.81 5.96
CA ILE A 237 11.37 -12.13 5.89
C ILE A 237 10.82 -12.42 7.27
N ILE A 238 9.51 -12.62 7.38
CA ILE A 238 8.87 -13.00 8.64
C ILE A 238 8.46 -14.47 8.57
N CYS A 239 9.01 -15.27 9.48
CA CYS A 239 8.71 -16.67 9.70
C CYS A 239 7.75 -16.79 10.89
N HIS A 240 6.44 -16.85 10.61
CA HIS A 240 5.43 -17.11 11.63
C HIS A 240 5.22 -18.63 11.72
N LEU A 241 5.87 -19.26 12.71
CA LEU A 241 5.97 -20.71 12.84
C LEU A 241 5.19 -21.17 14.07
N GLY A 242 4.19 -22.02 13.85
CA GLY A 242 3.27 -22.52 14.88
C GLY A 242 2.56 -23.79 14.42
N SER A 243 1.41 -24.09 15.02
CA SER A 243 0.58 -25.24 14.59
C SER A 243 0.15 -25.10 13.12
N GLY A 244 -0.20 -23.88 12.70
CA GLY A 244 -0.13 -23.44 11.32
C GLY A 244 1.12 -22.58 11.13
N SER A 245 1.90 -22.84 10.07
CA SER A 245 3.15 -22.12 9.80
C SER A 245 3.09 -21.44 8.44
N SER A 246 3.55 -20.20 8.37
CA SER A 246 3.71 -19.47 7.11
C SER A 246 4.87 -18.50 7.16
N MET A 247 5.36 -18.13 5.99
CA MET A 247 6.35 -17.07 5.85
C MET A 247 5.88 -15.98 4.89
N CYS A 248 6.27 -14.75 5.16
CA CYS A 248 5.99 -13.60 4.30
C CYS A 248 7.29 -12.87 3.99
N GLY A 249 7.55 -12.66 2.70
CA GLY A 249 8.46 -11.61 2.25
C GLY A 249 7.73 -10.29 2.33
N VAL A 250 8.30 -9.31 3.03
CA VAL A 250 7.76 -7.97 3.18
C VAL A 250 8.69 -7.01 2.47
N VAL A 251 8.16 -6.15 1.60
CA VAL A 251 8.92 -5.08 0.93
C VAL A 251 8.23 -3.76 1.23
N LYS A 252 9.00 -2.78 1.70
CA LYS A 252 8.50 -1.45 2.12
C LYS A 252 7.31 -1.55 3.07
N GLY A 253 7.36 -2.48 4.03
CA GLY A 253 6.32 -2.68 5.04
C GLY A 253 5.00 -3.30 4.55
N LYS A 254 4.94 -3.72 3.28
CA LYS A 254 3.78 -4.36 2.66
C LYS A 254 4.07 -5.83 2.32
N SER A 255 3.03 -6.66 2.33
CA SER A 255 3.18 -8.05 1.88
C SER A 255 3.62 -8.06 0.42
N PHE A 256 4.78 -8.66 0.18
CA PHE A 256 5.32 -8.80 -1.17
C PHE A 256 5.05 -10.20 -1.72
N ASP A 257 5.26 -11.23 -0.90
CA ASP A 257 4.93 -12.62 -1.23
C ASP A 257 4.67 -13.40 0.06
N THR A 258 3.90 -14.47 0.00
CA THR A 258 3.59 -15.32 1.16
C THR A 258 3.44 -16.78 0.77
N THR A 259 3.72 -17.67 1.72
CA THR A 259 3.77 -19.12 1.47
C THR A 259 2.39 -19.72 1.34
N MET A 260 1.40 -19.20 2.09
CA MET A 260 0.04 -19.71 2.01
C MET A 260 -0.67 -19.19 0.77
N GLY A 261 -1.63 -19.98 0.29
CA GLY A 261 -2.22 -19.88 -1.03
C GLY A 261 -3.68 -19.46 -1.01
N LEU A 262 -4.49 -20.20 -1.76
CA LEU A 262 -5.95 -20.16 -1.70
C LEU A 262 -6.47 -20.43 -0.29
N THR A 263 -5.83 -21.38 0.39
CA THR A 263 -6.14 -21.76 1.78
C THR A 263 -4.86 -21.79 2.61
N PRO A 264 -4.98 -21.83 3.95
CA PRO A 264 -3.86 -22.04 4.87
C PRO A 264 -3.13 -23.39 4.75
N LEU A 265 -3.45 -24.23 3.75
CA LEU A 265 -2.81 -25.52 3.51
C LEU A 265 -1.53 -25.39 2.68
N GLU A 266 -1.51 -24.52 1.65
CA GLU A 266 -0.31 -24.31 0.82
C GLU A 266 0.81 -23.72 1.69
N GLY A 267 2.06 -24.06 1.37
CA GLY A 267 3.24 -23.49 1.99
C GLY A 267 3.99 -24.50 2.83
N LEU A 268 4.21 -24.15 4.09
CA LEU A 268 4.94 -24.96 5.05
C LEU A 268 4.03 -26.07 5.62
N PRO A 269 4.59 -27.27 5.91
CA PRO A 269 3.89 -28.23 6.74
C PRO A 269 3.70 -27.67 8.16
N GLY A 270 2.73 -28.20 8.88
CA GLY A 270 2.43 -27.80 10.25
C GLY A 270 2.15 -28.99 11.16
N ALA A 271 1.47 -28.71 12.27
CA ALA A 271 1.08 -29.70 13.27
C ALA A 271 0.29 -30.87 12.66
N THR A 272 -0.72 -30.56 11.85
CA THR A 272 -1.59 -31.55 11.19
C THR A 272 -1.76 -31.34 9.69
N ARG A 273 -1.10 -30.31 9.14
CA ARG A 273 -1.22 -29.91 7.73
C ARG A 273 -0.04 -30.39 6.92
N SER A 274 -0.29 -30.86 5.71
CA SER A 274 0.75 -31.36 4.79
C SER A 274 1.71 -30.27 4.30
N GLY A 275 1.25 -29.02 4.20
CA GLY A 275 1.93 -28.01 3.41
C GLY A 275 1.72 -28.24 1.91
N SER A 276 2.54 -27.58 1.08
CA SER A 276 2.51 -27.78 -0.37
C SER A 276 2.85 -29.23 -0.77
N VAL A 277 1.98 -29.83 -1.58
CA VAL A 277 2.12 -31.18 -2.14
C VAL A 277 1.82 -31.14 -3.64
N ASP A 278 2.04 -32.25 -4.34
CA ASP A 278 1.63 -32.40 -5.73
C ASP A 278 0.10 -32.15 -5.87
N PRO A 279 -0.36 -31.29 -6.81
CA PRO A 279 -1.77 -31.01 -7.01
C PRO A 279 -2.65 -32.23 -7.35
N VAL A 280 -2.05 -33.34 -7.82
CA VAL A 280 -2.73 -34.59 -8.16
C VAL A 280 -2.80 -35.55 -6.95
N LEU A 281 -1.98 -35.33 -5.90
CA LEU A 281 -2.01 -36.14 -4.68
C LEU A 281 -3.41 -36.28 -4.03
N PRO A 282 -4.23 -35.21 -3.92
CA PRO A 282 -5.60 -35.33 -3.40
C PRO A 282 -6.43 -36.42 -4.09
N LEU A 283 -6.27 -36.61 -5.41
CA LEU A 283 -7.00 -37.64 -6.16
C LEU A 283 -6.53 -39.05 -5.81
N HIS A 284 -5.23 -39.23 -5.58
CA HIS A 284 -4.68 -40.50 -5.12
C HIS A 284 -5.07 -40.82 -3.67
N ILE A 285 -5.13 -39.82 -2.79
CA ILE A 285 -5.61 -39.98 -1.41
C ILE A 285 -7.05 -40.51 -1.45
N SER A 286 -7.93 -39.83 -2.19
CA SER A 286 -9.31 -40.25 -2.35
C SER A 286 -9.45 -41.66 -2.93
N ALA A 287 -8.64 -42.01 -3.95
CA ALA A 287 -8.65 -43.35 -4.53
C ALA A 287 -8.20 -44.44 -3.54
N ALA A 288 -7.21 -44.16 -2.70
CA ALA A 288 -6.69 -45.09 -1.69
C ALA A 288 -7.67 -45.34 -0.52
N GLN A 289 -8.76 -44.58 -0.44
CA GLN A 289 -9.78 -44.69 0.60
C GLN A 289 -11.05 -45.41 0.12
N LEU A 290 -11.20 -45.63 -1.19
CA LEU A 290 -12.32 -46.36 -1.75
C LEU A 290 -12.39 -47.79 -1.19
N GLY A 291 -13.57 -48.19 -0.71
CA GLY A 291 -13.86 -49.57 -0.29
C GLY A 291 -13.33 -49.96 1.10
N LYS A 292 -12.83 -49.01 1.90
CA LYS A 292 -12.54 -49.24 3.33
C LYS A 292 -13.82 -49.10 4.16
N GLU A 293 -13.94 -49.90 5.21
CA GLU A 293 -15.12 -49.88 6.09
C GLU A 293 -15.34 -48.48 6.70
N GLY A 294 -16.52 -47.89 6.46
CA GLY A 294 -16.90 -46.59 6.99
C GLY A 294 -16.50 -45.36 6.15
N GLU A 295 -15.94 -45.55 4.94
CA GLU A 295 -15.44 -44.44 4.09
C GLU A 295 -16.04 -44.39 2.67
N ALA A 296 -15.77 -43.25 2.01
CA ALA A 296 -16.07 -42.81 0.64
C ALA A 296 -16.59 -43.87 -0.36
N THR A 297 -17.82 -43.70 -0.84
CA THR A 297 -18.37 -44.47 -1.99
C THR A 297 -17.79 -44.03 -3.34
N ASP A 298 -17.20 -42.84 -3.40
CA ASP A 298 -16.60 -42.26 -4.60
C ASP A 298 -15.43 -41.29 -4.25
N PRO A 299 -14.49 -41.03 -5.19
CA PRO A 299 -13.29 -40.22 -4.94
C PRO A 299 -13.55 -38.75 -4.57
N PHE A 300 -14.76 -38.24 -4.78
CA PHE A 300 -15.17 -36.86 -4.51
C PHE A 300 -16.14 -36.76 -3.34
N SER A 301 -16.32 -37.85 -2.58
CA SER A 301 -17.14 -37.86 -1.40
C SER A 301 -16.71 -36.78 -0.39
N THR A 302 -17.71 -36.25 0.30
CA THR A 302 -17.54 -35.19 1.30
C THR A 302 -17.94 -35.68 2.67
N VAL A 303 -17.29 -35.16 3.71
CA VAL A 303 -17.58 -35.42 5.12
C VAL A 303 -18.13 -34.14 5.74
N GLU A 304 -19.15 -34.27 6.57
CA GLU A 304 -19.69 -33.15 7.33
C GLU A 304 -18.82 -32.88 8.55
N VAL A 305 -18.34 -31.64 8.68
CA VAL A 305 -17.41 -31.21 9.75
C VAL A 305 -18.07 -30.28 10.76
N ALA A 306 -19.20 -29.68 10.38
CA ALA A 306 -20.10 -28.93 11.23
C ALA A 306 -21.48 -28.90 10.55
N ASP A 307 -22.52 -28.48 11.28
CA ASP A 307 -23.91 -28.44 10.79
C ASP A 307 -24.02 -27.71 9.43
N GLY A 308 -24.36 -28.47 8.39
CA GLY A 308 -24.51 -27.96 7.01
C GLY A 308 -23.19 -27.63 6.30
N ILE A 309 -22.03 -27.92 6.91
CA ILE A 309 -20.71 -27.60 6.38
C ILE A 309 -19.97 -28.90 6.04
N ARG A 310 -19.69 -29.08 4.75
CA ARG A 310 -19.04 -30.29 4.21
C ARG A 310 -17.70 -29.96 3.57
N VAL A 311 -16.76 -30.90 3.68
CA VAL A 311 -15.42 -30.81 3.08
C VAL A 311 -15.10 -32.08 2.33
N SER A 312 -14.24 -32.00 1.30
CA SER A 312 -13.76 -33.21 0.63
C SER A 312 -12.92 -34.07 1.59
N HIS A 313 -12.93 -35.38 1.40
CA HIS A 313 -12.10 -36.26 2.23
C HIS A 313 -10.61 -35.93 2.11
N ALA A 314 -10.14 -35.63 0.89
CA ALA A 314 -8.75 -35.22 0.66
C ALA A 314 -8.39 -33.93 1.44
N GLU A 315 -9.28 -32.94 1.49
CA GLU A 315 -9.06 -31.71 2.26
C GLU A 315 -8.95 -32.00 3.76
N LEU A 316 -9.79 -32.91 4.28
CA LEU A 316 -9.73 -33.35 5.67
C LEU A 316 -8.39 -34.01 5.98
N VAL A 317 -7.96 -34.97 5.15
CA VAL A 317 -6.69 -35.69 5.34
C VAL A 317 -5.50 -34.73 5.33
N LEU A 318 -5.46 -33.84 4.34
CA LEU A 318 -4.36 -32.90 4.17
C LEU A 318 -4.31 -31.83 5.28
N ASN A 319 -5.44 -31.50 5.92
CA ASN A 319 -5.50 -30.50 6.98
C ASN A 319 -5.42 -31.06 8.41
N LYS A 320 -5.92 -32.28 8.67
CA LYS A 320 -6.12 -32.84 10.02
C LYS A 320 -5.35 -34.14 10.28
N ASN A 321 -4.93 -34.84 9.23
CA ASN A 321 -4.29 -36.16 9.31
C ASN A 321 -2.91 -36.19 8.64
N SER A 322 -2.28 -35.03 8.44
CA SER A 322 -0.95 -34.89 7.82
C SER A 322 0.04 -34.20 8.77
N GLY A 323 1.16 -33.68 8.26
CA GLY A 323 2.10 -32.86 9.00
C GLY A 323 2.91 -33.63 10.05
N PHE A 324 3.32 -32.96 11.12
CA PHE A 324 4.11 -33.58 12.19
C PHE A 324 3.37 -34.77 12.81
N LYS A 325 2.05 -34.67 12.95
CA LYS A 325 1.21 -35.73 13.49
C LYS A 325 1.35 -37.04 12.69
N SER A 326 1.34 -36.97 11.37
CA SER A 326 1.38 -38.17 10.53
C SER A 326 2.79 -38.77 10.42
N VAL A 327 3.82 -37.93 10.43
CA VAL A 327 5.21 -38.38 10.30
C VAL A 327 5.75 -38.79 11.66
N ALA A 328 5.76 -37.89 12.65
CA ALA A 328 6.39 -38.09 13.95
C ALA A 328 5.44 -38.66 15.03
N GLY A 329 4.20 -38.98 14.69
CA GLY A 329 3.18 -39.45 15.65
C GLY A 329 2.74 -38.41 16.67
N THR A 330 3.11 -37.14 16.52
CA THR A 330 2.72 -36.04 17.42
C THR A 330 2.56 -34.73 16.67
N SER A 331 1.54 -33.96 17.05
CA SER A 331 1.29 -32.62 16.49
C SER A 331 2.09 -31.52 17.21
N ASP A 332 2.77 -31.88 18.29
CA ASP A 332 3.53 -30.99 19.16
C ASP A 332 5.00 -30.95 18.73
N PHE A 333 5.42 -29.81 18.17
CA PHE A 333 6.79 -29.62 17.69
C PHE A 333 7.84 -29.66 18.81
N GLN A 334 7.46 -29.38 20.07
CA GLN A 334 8.38 -29.52 21.20
C GLN A 334 8.74 -30.99 21.41
N GLN A 335 7.76 -31.90 21.31
CA GLN A 335 8.00 -33.34 21.39
C GLN A 335 8.81 -33.85 20.19
N VAL A 336 8.57 -33.33 18.98
CA VAL A 336 9.40 -33.63 17.79
C VAL A 336 10.85 -33.27 18.05
N THR A 337 11.10 -32.04 18.54
CA THR A 337 12.43 -31.52 18.85
C THR A 337 13.12 -32.34 19.95
N GLN A 338 12.39 -32.69 21.02
CA GLN A 338 12.92 -33.52 22.10
C GLN A 338 13.36 -34.90 21.61
N ARG A 339 12.48 -35.60 20.86
CA ARG A 339 12.78 -36.93 20.29
C ARG A 339 14.00 -36.87 19.37
N ARG A 340 14.07 -35.88 18.48
CA ARG A 340 15.25 -35.65 17.63
C ARG A 340 16.52 -35.49 18.45
N THR A 341 16.52 -34.63 19.46
CA THR A 341 17.69 -34.41 20.32
C THR A 341 18.12 -35.69 21.05
N GLU A 342 17.17 -36.50 21.54
CA GLU A 342 17.47 -37.79 22.19
C GLU A 342 18.05 -38.82 21.22
N PHE A 343 17.55 -38.84 19.98
CA PHE A 343 18.07 -39.66 18.88
C PHE A 343 19.51 -39.29 18.53
N LEU A 344 19.77 -38.02 18.25
CA LEU A 344 21.10 -37.53 17.86
C LEU A 344 22.17 -37.68 18.95
N ARG A 345 21.77 -37.73 20.23
CA ARG A 345 22.66 -37.98 21.37
C ARG A 345 22.96 -39.47 21.60
N GLY A 346 22.45 -40.37 20.76
CA GLY A 346 22.63 -41.82 20.89
C GLY A 346 21.95 -42.42 22.12
N LYS A 347 21.03 -41.69 22.77
CA LYS A 347 20.32 -42.17 23.96
C LYS A 347 19.18 -43.14 23.61
N ALA A 348 18.58 -42.99 22.43
CA ALA A 348 17.52 -43.89 21.93
C ALA A 348 18.07 -45.27 21.55
N LEU A 349 19.25 -45.34 20.93
CA LEU A 349 19.85 -46.60 20.42
C LEU A 349 20.22 -47.61 21.52
N ASN A 350 20.35 -47.18 22.78
CA ASN A 350 20.82 -48.03 23.88
C ASN A 350 19.70 -48.52 24.82
N LYS A 351 18.42 -48.18 24.57
CA LYS A 351 17.33 -48.41 25.54
C LYS A 351 16.01 -48.93 24.99
N VAL A 352 15.89 -49.15 23.69
CA VAL A 352 14.58 -49.09 23.02
C VAL A 352 14.42 -50.27 22.04
N LYS A 353 13.22 -50.87 21.99
CA LYS A 353 12.85 -51.92 21.00
C LYS A 353 12.76 -51.29 19.59
N ASP A 354 12.83 -52.12 18.54
CA ASP A 354 12.87 -51.64 17.15
C ASP A 354 11.75 -50.63 16.80
N GLU A 355 10.51 -50.86 17.24
CA GLU A 355 9.35 -49.98 16.94
C GLU A 355 9.41 -48.58 17.56
N GLU A 356 9.95 -48.41 18.77
CA GLU A 356 10.12 -47.06 19.35
C GLU A 356 11.29 -46.32 18.69
N THR A 357 12.31 -47.04 18.17
CA THR A 357 13.44 -46.44 17.46
C THR A 357 12.99 -45.75 16.17
N ASP A 358 11.99 -46.30 15.50
CA ASP A 358 11.39 -45.70 14.30
C ASP A 358 10.70 -44.36 14.61
N LEU A 359 9.99 -44.23 15.75
CA LEU A 359 9.39 -42.95 16.17
C LEU A 359 10.41 -41.81 16.37
N TYR A 360 11.61 -42.13 16.88
CA TYR A 360 12.70 -41.16 17.02
C TYR A 360 13.29 -40.76 15.66
N ARG A 361 13.42 -41.72 14.74
CA ARG A 361 13.88 -41.49 13.37
C ARG A 361 12.86 -40.63 12.61
N ASP A 362 11.58 -40.92 12.74
CA ASP A 362 10.50 -40.18 12.09
C ASP A 362 10.36 -38.76 12.64
N ALA A 363 10.59 -38.56 13.95
CA ALA A 363 10.67 -37.22 14.52
C ALA A 363 11.84 -36.41 13.93
N THR A 364 12.98 -37.05 13.70
CA THR A 364 14.13 -36.43 13.02
C THR A 364 13.77 -36.07 11.58
N LEU A 365 13.14 -37.00 10.84
CA LEU A 365 12.67 -36.77 9.48
C LEU A 365 11.66 -35.60 9.41
N ALA A 366 10.68 -35.55 10.30
CA ALA A 366 9.68 -34.48 10.34
C ALA A 366 10.31 -33.11 10.59
N PHE A 367 11.29 -33.03 11.50
CA PHE A 367 12.04 -31.81 11.76
C PHE A 367 12.85 -31.39 10.54
N ASP A 368 13.57 -32.31 9.91
CA ASP A 368 14.44 -32.02 8.77
C ASP A 368 13.61 -31.60 7.53
N ILE A 369 12.44 -32.23 7.30
CA ILE A 369 11.47 -31.77 6.28
C ILE A 369 11.04 -30.33 6.57
N PHE A 370 10.71 -30.00 7.82
CA PHE A 370 10.27 -28.65 8.16
C PHE A 370 11.37 -27.60 7.93
N VAL A 371 12.60 -27.90 8.36
CA VAL A 371 13.78 -27.06 8.13
C VAL A 371 14.02 -26.86 6.63
N ASP A 372 14.03 -27.94 5.85
CA ASP A 372 14.25 -27.88 4.39
C ASP A 372 13.23 -26.96 3.71
N ARG A 373 11.94 -27.10 4.04
CA ARG A 373 10.89 -26.24 3.47
C ARG A 373 11.07 -24.78 3.86
N ILE A 374 11.43 -24.49 5.11
CA ILE A 374 11.72 -23.11 5.55
C ILE A 374 12.90 -22.54 4.77
N VAL A 375 14.02 -23.27 4.65
CA VAL A 375 15.21 -22.83 3.92
C VAL A 375 14.87 -22.56 2.45
N GLY A 376 14.08 -23.43 1.81
CA GLY A 376 13.61 -23.24 0.44
C GLY A 376 12.84 -21.92 0.25
N TYR A 377 11.88 -21.62 1.14
CA TYR A 377 11.14 -20.35 1.07
C TYR A 377 12.00 -19.13 1.43
N MET A 378 12.92 -19.25 2.39
CA MET A 378 13.86 -18.17 2.73
C MET A 378 14.73 -17.81 1.53
N GLY A 379 15.28 -18.81 0.82
CA GLY A 379 16.05 -18.61 -0.40
C GLY A 379 15.21 -17.98 -1.52
N ASN A 380 13.98 -18.43 -1.71
CA ASN A 380 13.05 -17.87 -2.70
C ASN A 380 12.82 -16.36 -2.45
N TYR A 381 12.51 -15.97 -1.22
CA TYR A 381 12.28 -14.57 -0.86
C TYR A 381 13.54 -13.73 -0.95
N MET A 382 14.69 -14.26 -0.49
CA MET A 382 15.99 -13.60 -0.63
C MET A 382 16.25 -13.18 -2.09
N ILE A 383 16.05 -14.11 -3.03
CA ILE A 383 16.26 -13.84 -4.45
C ILE A 383 15.19 -12.90 -5.01
N LYS A 384 13.90 -13.13 -4.75
CA LYS A 384 12.80 -12.28 -5.25
C LYS A 384 12.89 -10.83 -4.76
N MET A 385 13.47 -10.62 -3.57
CA MET A 385 13.63 -9.30 -2.95
C MET A 385 14.96 -8.61 -3.31
N SER A 386 15.91 -9.29 -3.96
CA SER A 386 17.25 -8.78 -4.26
C SER A 386 17.22 -7.45 -5.04
N SER A 387 16.41 -7.33 -6.09
CA SER A 387 16.24 -6.09 -6.88
C SER A 387 15.38 -5.03 -6.20
N ARG A 388 14.90 -5.28 -4.98
CA ARG A 388 13.97 -4.41 -4.23
C ARG A 388 14.57 -3.88 -2.93
N GLY A 389 15.90 -3.86 -2.85
CA GLY A 389 16.65 -3.46 -1.66
C GLY A 389 17.12 -4.63 -0.79
N GLY A 390 16.86 -5.88 -1.21
CA GLY A 390 17.27 -7.07 -0.47
C GLY A 390 16.51 -7.27 0.83
N VAL A 391 16.99 -8.22 1.65
CA VAL A 391 16.43 -8.54 2.96
C VAL A 391 17.24 -7.79 4.02
N HIS A 392 16.55 -6.99 4.84
CA HIS A 392 17.18 -6.23 5.93
C HIS A 392 17.21 -7.02 7.26
N ALA A 393 16.29 -7.97 7.45
CA ALA A 393 16.23 -8.81 8.64
C ALA A 393 15.38 -10.08 8.39
N VAL A 394 15.65 -11.11 9.21
CA VAL A 394 14.78 -12.28 9.35
C VAL A 394 14.12 -12.22 10.73
N VAL A 395 12.83 -12.49 10.79
CA VAL A 395 12.05 -12.44 12.04
C VAL A 395 11.36 -13.76 12.28
N PHE A 396 11.57 -14.37 13.43
CA PHE A 396 10.87 -15.57 13.88
C PHE A 396 9.78 -15.18 14.87
N SER A 397 8.62 -15.80 14.71
CA SER A 397 7.45 -15.56 15.55
C SER A 397 6.54 -16.78 15.57
N GLY A 398 5.47 -16.74 16.34
CA GLY A 398 4.56 -17.85 16.57
C GLY A 398 5.13 -18.84 17.58
N GLY A 399 4.31 -19.78 18.05
CA GLY A 399 4.68 -20.66 19.16
C GLY A 399 5.98 -21.44 18.94
N ILE A 400 6.26 -21.88 17.71
CA ILE A 400 7.51 -22.58 17.36
C ILE A 400 8.65 -21.59 17.18
N GLY A 401 8.43 -20.52 16.41
CA GLY A 401 9.48 -19.52 16.09
C GLY A 401 9.92 -18.70 17.31
N GLU A 402 9.09 -18.60 18.34
CA GLU A 402 9.46 -17.93 19.59
C GLU A 402 10.26 -18.83 20.53
N ALA A 403 9.96 -20.14 20.54
CA ALA A 403 10.46 -21.05 21.57
C ALA A 403 11.60 -21.98 21.12
N SER A 404 11.71 -22.32 19.84
CA SER A 404 12.62 -23.38 19.38
C SER A 404 14.03 -22.86 19.04
N SER A 405 14.92 -22.88 20.03
CA SER A 405 16.34 -22.56 19.83
C SER A 405 17.06 -23.56 18.92
N GLU A 406 16.67 -24.83 18.96
CA GLU A 406 17.22 -25.88 18.10
C GLU A 406 16.89 -25.62 16.62
N LEU A 407 15.66 -25.21 16.32
CA LEU A 407 15.27 -24.81 14.97
C LEU A 407 16.10 -23.62 14.47
N HIS A 408 16.23 -22.57 15.28
CA HIS A 408 17.07 -21.42 14.91
C HIS A 408 18.52 -21.83 14.65
N THR A 409 19.08 -22.70 15.48
CA THR A 409 20.45 -23.20 15.33
C THR A 409 20.62 -23.98 14.03
N GLU A 410 19.67 -24.87 13.70
CA GLU A 410 19.75 -25.66 12.47
C GLU A 410 19.61 -24.78 11.22
N LEU A 411 18.66 -23.85 11.21
CA LEU A 411 18.51 -22.87 10.12
C LEU A 411 19.78 -22.01 9.95
N ALA A 412 20.38 -21.57 11.06
CA ALA A 412 21.58 -20.76 11.05
C ALA A 412 22.78 -21.54 10.46
N LYS A 413 22.90 -22.84 10.74
CA LYS A 413 23.91 -23.70 10.12
C LYS A 413 23.70 -23.82 8.61
N GLN A 414 22.49 -24.13 8.16
CA GLN A 414 22.20 -24.29 6.72
C GLN A 414 22.38 -22.99 5.93
N LEU A 415 22.06 -21.85 6.54
CA LEU A 415 22.15 -20.54 5.90
C LEU A 415 23.47 -19.81 6.15
N ASN A 416 24.43 -20.43 6.85
CA ASN A 416 25.66 -19.77 7.31
C ASN A 416 26.48 -19.15 6.16
N SER A 417 26.47 -19.78 4.98
CA SER A 417 27.19 -19.32 3.78
C SER A 417 26.33 -18.48 2.82
N SER A 418 25.11 -18.12 3.21
CA SER A 418 24.17 -17.31 2.41
C SER A 418 24.16 -15.84 2.87
N SER A 419 23.57 -14.95 2.07
CA SER A 419 23.33 -13.56 2.50
C SER A 419 22.31 -13.42 3.65
N LEU A 420 21.60 -14.51 3.99
CA LEU A 420 20.72 -14.56 5.15
C LEU A 420 21.44 -15.02 6.43
N SER A 421 22.76 -15.25 6.40
CA SER A 421 23.54 -15.62 7.57
C SER A 421 23.32 -14.61 8.72
N PRO A 422 23.17 -15.07 9.98
CA PRO A 422 22.90 -14.17 11.10
C PRO A 422 24.01 -13.13 11.29
N ALA A 423 23.66 -11.86 11.44
CA ALA A 423 24.63 -10.78 11.67
C ALA A 423 25.41 -10.95 12.98
N SER A 424 26.69 -10.59 12.97
CA SER A 424 27.55 -10.55 14.16
C SER A 424 27.28 -9.31 15.03
N GLU A 425 26.97 -8.18 14.40
CA GLU A 425 26.67 -6.93 15.08
C GLU A 425 25.25 -6.92 15.65
N ASN A 426 25.11 -6.38 16.87
CA ASN A 426 23.82 -6.18 17.48
C ASN A 426 23.23 -4.83 17.05
N VAL A 427 22.05 -4.86 16.44
CA VAL A 427 21.36 -3.67 15.92
C VAL A 427 20.39 -3.10 16.95
N MET A 428 19.96 -3.90 17.95
CA MET A 428 19.04 -3.45 19.00
C MET A 428 19.76 -3.12 20.32
N LYS A 429 19.29 -2.06 21.00
CA LYS A 429 19.77 -1.64 22.32
C LYS A 429 19.16 -2.51 23.42
N GLY A 430 19.75 -3.69 23.66
CA GLY A 430 19.32 -4.61 24.71
C GLY A 430 18.23 -5.59 24.27
N LYS A 431 17.67 -6.32 25.25
CA LYS A 431 16.59 -7.30 25.03
C LYS A 431 15.25 -6.60 25.26
N GLY A 432 14.54 -6.24 24.19
CA GLY A 432 13.17 -5.74 24.29
C GLY A 432 12.24 -6.81 24.85
N GLU A 433 11.15 -6.39 25.49
CA GLU A 433 10.18 -7.30 26.14
C GLU A 433 9.47 -8.22 25.12
N ASN A 434 9.23 -7.69 23.92
CA ASN A 434 8.48 -8.33 22.84
C ASN A 434 9.31 -8.62 21.59
N CYS A 435 10.54 -8.14 21.50
CA CYS A 435 11.44 -8.44 20.39
C CYS A 435 12.91 -8.45 20.84
N TRP A 436 13.67 -9.46 20.40
CA TRP A 436 15.11 -9.55 20.68
C TRP A 436 15.89 -10.13 19.51
N GLN A 437 17.17 -9.76 19.40
CA GLN A 437 18.07 -10.29 18.36
C GLN A 437 18.70 -11.61 18.82
N LEU A 438 18.75 -12.59 17.93
CA LEU A 438 19.50 -13.84 18.12
C LEU A 438 20.98 -13.61 17.81
N LYS A 439 21.87 -14.05 18.71
CA LYS A 439 23.32 -13.87 18.53
C LYS A 439 23.96 -15.07 17.86
N ARG A 440 24.99 -14.85 17.02
CA ARG A 440 25.75 -15.94 16.37
C ARG A 440 26.28 -16.99 17.35
N ASP A 441 26.75 -16.55 18.51
CA ASP A 441 27.26 -17.45 19.55
C ASP A 441 26.17 -18.36 20.11
N GLU A 442 24.95 -17.86 20.26
CA GLU A 442 23.77 -18.64 20.71
C GLU A 442 23.30 -19.63 19.64
N LEU A 443 23.61 -19.35 18.37
CA LEU A 443 23.28 -20.18 17.21
C LEU A 443 24.38 -21.20 16.86
N GLY A 444 25.40 -21.35 17.71
CA GLY A 444 26.49 -22.30 17.48
C GLY A 444 27.45 -21.90 16.35
N LEU A 445 27.44 -20.62 15.94
CA LEU A 445 28.30 -20.07 14.89
C LEU A 445 29.49 -19.28 15.45
N ARG A 446 29.94 -19.64 16.66
CA ARG A 446 31.08 -18.97 17.33
C ARG A 446 32.37 -19.20 16.54
N GLY A 447 33.06 -18.11 16.19
CA GLY A 447 34.34 -18.17 15.45
C GLY A 447 34.22 -18.46 13.95
N THR A 448 33.00 -18.67 13.41
CA THR A 448 32.79 -18.80 11.97
C THR A 448 32.65 -17.41 11.34
N ASN A 449 33.75 -16.67 11.22
CA ASN A 449 33.79 -15.40 10.49
C ASN A 449 33.95 -15.67 8.98
N GLN A 450 32.99 -16.37 8.38
CA GLN A 450 32.84 -16.32 6.92
C GLN A 450 32.00 -15.09 6.59
N THR A 451 32.60 -13.92 6.71
CA THR A 451 32.09 -12.74 6.00
C THR A 451 32.19 -13.07 4.52
N LEU A 452 31.05 -13.21 3.84
CA LEU A 452 31.00 -13.10 2.39
C LEU A 452 31.74 -11.81 2.01
N ALA A 453 32.49 -11.83 0.91
CA ALA A 453 33.27 -10.67 0.44
C ALA A 453 32.41 -9.39 0.24
N SER A 454 31.07 -9.52 0.23
CA SER A 454 30.08 -8.44 0.17
C SER A 454 29.67 -7.84 1.52
N GLY A 455 30.06 -8.41 2.66
CA GLY A 455 29.75 -7.87 4.00
C GLY A 455 28.27 -7.88 4.42
N GLN A 456 27.36 -8.54 3.68
CA GLN A 456 25.93 -8.51 3.95
C GLN A 456 25.45 -9.77 4.69
N ASN A 457 25.59 -9.78 6.02
CA ASN A 457 24.81 -10.65 6.91
C ASN A 457 23.57 -9.87 7.41
N VAL A 458 22.50 -10.57 7.77
CA VAL A 458 21.26 -9.93 8.22
C VAL A 458 20.96 -10.24 9.69
N PRO A 459 20.48 -9.28 10.49
CA PRO A 459 20.06 -9.55 11.86
C PRO A 459 18.86 -10.50 11.87
N TRP A 460 18.90 -11.46 12.80
CA TRP A 460 17.80 -12.38 13.08
C TRP A 460 17.11 -11.95 14.37
N PHE A 461 15.80 -11.77 14.32
CA PHE A 461 14.99 -11.37 15.46
C PHE A 461 14.02 -12.47 15.84
N VAL A 462 13.70 -12.57 17.12
CA VAL A 462 12.48 -13.22 17.59
C VAL A 462 11.52 -12.12 18.04
N CYS A 463 10.27 -12.18 17.61
CA CYS A 463 9.24 -11.21 17.94
C CYS A 463 7.98 -11.94 18.41
N LYS A 464 7.44 -11.54 19.57
CA LYS A 464 6.14 -12.01 20.04
C LYS A 464 5.03 -11.41 19.20
N THR A 465 4.01 -12.21 18.90
CA THR A 465 2.80 -11.74 18.22
C THR A 465 1.70 -11.35 19.20
N ASP A 466 1.00 -10.27 18.88
CA ASP A 466 -0.21 -9.84 19.58
C ASP A 466 -1.32 -9.56 18.55
N GLU A 467 -1.97 -10.63 18.10
CA GLU A 467 -3.06 -10.55 17.13
C GLU A 467 -4.29 -9.84 17.72
N GLU A 468 -4.63 -10.10 18.99
CA GLU A 468 -5.78 -9.49 19.65
C GLU A 468 -5.60 -7.98 19.84
N GLY A 469 -4.39 -7.54 20.21
CA GLY A 469 -4.04 -6.12 20.28
C GLY A 469 -3.98 -5.46 18.90
N GLU A 470 -3.55 -6.16 17.87
CA GLU A 470 -3.57 -5.65 16.49
C GLU A 470 -5.01 -5.47 15.98
N MET A 471 -5.91 -6.42 16.27
CA MET A 471 -7.33 -6.27 15.98
C MET A 471 -7.92 -5.04 16.67
N ALA A 472 -7.62 -4.85 17.96
CA ALA A 472 -8.10 -3.68 18.71
C ALA A 472 -7.62 -2.36 18.07
N LYS A 473 -6.35 -2.29 17.65
CA LYS A 473 -5.78 -1.13 16.96
C LYS A 473 -6.47 -0.85 15.62
N GLN A 474 -6.73 -1.88 14.81
CA GLN A 474 -7.40 -1.71 13.52
C GLN A 474 -8.81 -1.15 13.68
N VAL A 475 -9.58 -1.70 14.63
CA VAL A 475 -10.93 -1.22 14.92
C VAL A 475 -10.92 0.21 15.49
N PHE A 476 -9.98 0.53 16.38
CA PHE A 476 -9.82 1.88 16.92
C PHE A 476 -9.48 2.92 15.84
N VAL A 477 -8.57 2.58 14.92
CA VAL A 477 -8.21 3.46 13.80
C VAL A 477 -9.39 3.64 12.84
N ALA A 478 -10.12 2.57 12.54
CA ALA A 478 -11.29 2.63 11.67
C ALA A 478 -12.43 3.47 12.28
N SER A 479 -12.71 3.32 13.59
CA SER A 479 -13.81 4.00 14.28
C SER A 479 -13.57 5.50 14.52
N THR A 480 -12.32 5.93 14.63
CA THR A 480 -11.97 7.33 14.92
C THR A 480 -12.02 8.24 13.69
N GLY A 481 -12.32 7.72 12.51
CA GLY A 481 -12.38 8.50 11.26
C GLY A 481 -11.05 9.12 10.83
N HIS A 482 -9.99 8.88 11.60
CA HIS A 482 -8.64 9.26 11.26
C HIS A 482 -8.22 8.34 10.12
N SER A 483 -8.15 8.85 8.90
CA SER A 483 -7.31 8.19 7.91
C SER A 483 -5.94 7.97 8.57
N SER A 484 -5.39 6.79 8.38
CA SER A 484 -3.98 6.47 8.67
C SER A 484 -2.99 7.51 8.12
N GLU A 485 -3.44 8.41 7.24
CA GLU A 485 -2.70 9.55 6.70
C GLU A 485 -2.61 10.78 7.63
N LEU A 486 -3.60 11.04 8.50
CA LEU A 486 -3.65 12.29 9.29
C LEU A 486 -2.78 12.24 10.56
N TYR A 487 -2.54 11.04 11.11
CA TYR A 487 -1.58 10.84 12.21
C TYR A 487 -0.11 10.91 11.78
N ARG A 488 0.19 10.94 10.46
CA ARG A 488 1.54 11.24 9.96
C ARG A 488 1.93 12.72 10.14
N PHE A 489 0.99 13.63 10.40
CA PHE A 489 1.20 15.06 10.18
C PHE A 489 1.36 15.93 11.44
N LEU A 490 0.88 15.50 12.61
CA LEU A 490 0.84 16.38 13.79
C LEU A 490 2.15 16.50 14.60
N PRO A 491 3.14 15.58 14.54
CA PRO A 491 4.47 15.87 15.09
C PRO A 491 5.30 16.82 14.19
N GLN A 492 4.89 17.07 12.95
CA GLN A 492 5.75 17.72 11.94
C GLN A 492 5.77 19.26 11.97
N VAL A 493 4.98 19.92 12.83
CA VAL A 493 4.99 21.39 12.92
C VAL A 493 5.72 21.88 14.18
N GLY A 494 6.06 21.00 15.12
CA GLY A 494 6.52 21.40 16.45
C GLY A 494 8.03 21.41 16.69
N LEU A 495 8.85 20.61 16.00
CA LEU A 495 10.28 20.52 16.31
C LEU A 495 11.16 20.18 15.09
N GLY A 496 12.02 21.14 14.74
CA GLY A 496 13.38 20.85 14.30
C GLY A 496 13.62 20.70 12.80
N ILE A 497 13.86 21.84 12.14
CA ILE A 497 14.34 22.03 10.76
C ILE A 497 15.73 21.34 10.48
N GLY A 498 16.24 20.51 11.38
CA GLY A 498 17.50 19.76 11.22
C GLY A 498 17.37 18.29 10.76
N LEU A 499 16.19 17.66 10.86
CA LEU A 499 16.00 16.21 10.60
C LEU A 499 15.49 15.86 9.18
N SER A 500 15.13 16.87 8.40
CA SER A 500 14.40 16.72 7.13
C SER A 500 15.25 16.08 6.01
N ALA A 501 16.56 16.37 5.92
CA ALA A 501 17.41 15.83 4.86
C ALA A 501 17.76 14.34 5.04
N THR A 502 17.89 13.87 6.28
CA THR A 502 18.25 12.47 6.59
C THR A 502 17.08 11.51 6.43
N VAL A 503 15.86 11.94 6.79
CA VAL A 503 14.63 11.16 6.56
C VAL A 503 14.27 11.12 5.07
N TYR A 504 14.54 12.21 4.35
CA TYR A 504 14.39 12.25 2.91
C TYR A 504 15.47 11.41 2.19
N SER A 505 16.71 11.38 2.70
CA SER A 505 17.82 10.57 2.14
C SER A 505 17.64 9.07 2.26
N LEU A 506 16.86 8.62 3.22
CA LEU A 506 16.57 7.21 3.46
C LEU A 506 15.33 6.71 2.68
N ASN A 507 14.46 7.61 2.19
CA ASN A 507 13.17 7.27 1.58
C ASN A 507 13.09 7.49 0.07
N SER A 508 13.89 8.37 -0.50
CA SER A 508 13.88 8.64 -1.94
C SER A 508 14.97 7.85 -2.65
N LEU A 509 14.58 6.93 -3.54
CA LEU A 509 15.47 6.28 -4.51
C LEU A 509 16.32 7.30 -5.29
N HIS A 510 15.76 8.50 -5.47
CA HIS A 510 16.34 9.60 -6.24
C HIS A 510 16.92 10.73 -5.38
N PHE A 511 17.02 10.53 -4.05
CA PHE A 511 17.50 11.55 -3.11
C PHE A 511 18.83 12.14 -3.57
N ARG A 512 19.79 11.29 -3.95
CA ARG A 512 21.14 11.74 -4.32
C ARG A 512 21.10 12.70 -5.50
N SER A 513 20.32 12.37 -6.53
CA SER A 513 20.21 13.14 -7.76
C SER A 513 19.43 14.44 -7.53
N LEU A 514 18.31 14.39 -6.81
CA LEU A 514 17.54 15.61 -6.49
C LEU A 514 18.23 16.51 -5.45
N PHE A 515 18.89 15.93 -4.43
CA PHE A 515 19.69 16.70 -3.48
C PHE A 515 20.87 17.36 -4.18
N SER A 516 21.54 16.64 -5.09
CA SER A 516 22.57 17.23 -5.95
C SER A 516 22.00 18.37 -6.78
N TYR A 517 20.83 18.18 -7.40
CA TYR A 517 20.14 19.24 -8.16
C TYR A 517 19.88 20.49 -7.30
N PHE A 518 19.27 20.35 -6.12
CA PHE A 518 18.89 21.51 -5.27
C PHE A 518 20.04 22.18 -4.52
N PHE A 519 21.10 21.44 -4.19
CA PHE A 519 22.14 21.92 -3.27
C PHE A 519 23.54 21.98 -3.87
N ARG A 520 23.81 21.38 -5.04
CA ARG A 520 25.12 21.47 -5.72
C ARG A 520 25.05 22.35 -6.96
N LYS A 521 26.20 22.95 -7.30
CA LYS A 521 26.36 23.70 -8.55
C LYS A 521 26.25 22.76 -9.76
N PRO A 522 25.68 23.21 -10.88
CA PRO A 522 25.58 22.42 -12.10
C PRO A 522 26.95 22.08 -12.68
N GLY A 523 27.03 20.98 -13.45
CA GLY A 523 28.19 20.67 -14.28
C GLY A 523 28.25 21.58 -15.53
N LYS A 524 29.22 21.33 -16.42
CA LYS A 524 29.37 22.08 -17.68
C LYS A 524 28.10 22.07 -18.55
N ASP A 525 27.37 20.96 -18.53
CA ASP A 525 26.16 20.74 -19.34
C ASP A 525 24.84 20.93 -18.56
N GLY A 526 24.89 21.46 -17.33
CA GLY A 526 23.72 21.58 -16.45
C GLY A 526 23.62 20.48 -15.39
N TRP A 527 22.40 20.20 -14.95
CA TRP A 527 22.07 19.10 -14.05
C TRP A 527 21.48 17.92 -14.84
N ASN A 528 21.99 16.72 -14.58
CA ASN A 528 21.48 15.48 -15.15
C ASN A 528 20.83 14.65 -14.05
N LEU A 529 19.54 14.35 -14.19
CA LEU A 529 18.82 13.39 -13.37
C LEU A 529 18.86 12.03 -14.07
N ASP A 530 19.10 10.98 -13.29
CA ASP A 530 19.25 9.59 -13.74
C ASP A 530 17.93 8.80 -13.70
N PHE A 531 16.80 9.50 -13.60
CA PHE A 531 15.47 8.94 -13.42
C PHE A 531 14.44 9.79 -14.18
N GLU A 532 13.27 9.22 -14.48
CA GLU A 532 12.26 9.89 -15.28
C GLU A 532 11.50 10.96 -14.48
N PRO A 533 10.99 12.04 -15.12
CA PRO A 533 10.07 12.97 -14.47
C PRO A 533 8.91 12.25 -13.76
N SER A 534 8.35 11.20 -14.36
CA SER A 534 7.26 10.36 -13.82
C SER A 534 7.55 9.79 -12.44
N GLU A 535 8.81 9.43 -12.18
CA GLU A 535 9.25 8.70 -10.98
C GLU A 535 9.40 9.58 -9.74
N ILE A 536 9.36 10.91 -9.89
CA ILE A 536 9.41 11.84 -8.76
C ILE A 536 8.19 11.58 -7.87
N GLY A 537 8.39 11.00 -6.70
CA GLY A 537 7.32 10.63 -5.78
C GLY A 537 6.71 11.83 -5.05
N TRP A 538 5.56 11.63 -4.40
CA TRP A 538 4.91 12.66 -3.59
C TRP A 538 5.82 13.21 -2.48
N ALA A 539 6.66 12.35 -1.89
CA ALA A 539 7.61 12.74 -0.84
C ALA A 539 8.70 13.67 -1.37
N ASP A 540 9.22 13.39 -2.57
CA ASP A 540 10.19 14.24 -3.28
C ASP A 540 9.59 15.62 -3.54
N ARG A 541 8.35 15.65 -4.03
CA ARG A 541 7.62 16.88 -4.35
C ARG A 541 7.39 17.72 -3.10
N VAL A 542 6.90 17.12 -2.01
CA VAL A 542 6.65 17.84 -0.76
C VAL A 542 7.96 18.36 -0.18
N PHE A 543 8.99 17.53 -0.09
CA PHE A 543 10.28 17.93 0.47
C PHE A 543 10.88 19.11 -0.29
N PHE A 544 10.96 19.03 -1.63
CA PHE A 544 11.58 20.07 -2.42
C PHE A 544 10.71 21.30 -2.64
N LEU A 545 9.39 21.17 -2.64
CA LEU A 545 8.48 22.31 -2.67
C LEU A 545 8.56 23.07 -1.34
N VAL A 546 8.55 22.38 -0.19
CA VAL A 546 8.71 23.00 1.12
C VAL A 546 10.12 23.59 1.27
N ALA A 547 11.17 22.84 0.96
CA ALA A 547 12.56 23.31 1.06
C ALA A 547 12.82 24.50 0.12
N GLY A 548 12.33 24.44 -1.12
CA GLY A 548 12.46 25.51 -2.11
C GLY A 548 11.71 26.78 -1.68
N VAL A 549 10.46 26.66 -1.24
CA VAL A 549 9.64 27.78 -0.73
C VAL A 549 10.25 28.38 0.54
N LEU A 550 10.67 27.55 1.49
CA LEU A 550 11.27 28.00 2.76
C LEU A 550 12.59 28.74 2.49
N ASN A 551 13.48 28.16 1.67
CA ASN A 551 14.76 28.78 1.30
C ASN A 551 14.55 30.12 0.57
N LYS A 552 13.57 30.21 -0.34
CA LYS A 552 13.23 31.48 -1.01
C LYS A 552 12.61 32.50 -0.07
N THR A 553 11.79 32.09 0.88
CA THR A 553 11.20 32.97 1.90
C THR A 553 12.30 33.55 2.80
N VAL A 554 13.25 32.72 3.24
CA VAL A 554 14.43 33.15 3.99
C VAL A 554 15.30 34.10 3.17
N ARG A 555 15.66 33.75 1.93
CA ARG A 555 16.42 34.65 1.03
C ARG A 555 15.71 35.97 0.75
N GLY A 556 14.39 35.96 0.66
CA GLY A 556 13.55 37.16 0.50
C GLY A 556 13.69 38.13 1.66
N LEU A 557 13.76 37.63 2.90
CA LEU A 557 14.01 38.44 4.11
C LEU A 557 15.42 39.08 4.10
N PHE A 558 16.42 38.41 3.52
CA PHE A 558 17.79 38.92 3.37
C PHE A 558 18.04 39.67 2.05
N GLY A 559 16.99 40.04 1.31
CA GLY A 559 17.10 40.91 0.13
C GLY A 559 17.58 40.24 -1.16
N GLY A 560 17.52 38.90 -1.25
CA GLY A 560 17.96 38.08 -2.39
C GLY A 560 16.90 37.80 -3.46
N GLY A 561 15.76 38.50 -3.46
CA GLY A 561 14.77 38.41 -4.54
C GLY A 561 15.14 39.25 -5.77
N LEU A 562 14.51 38.98 -6.92
CA LEU A 562 14.63 39.81 -8.13
C LEU A 562 14.35 41.29 -7.82
N ARG A 563 15.37 42.15 -7.97
CA ARG A 563 15.23 43.60 -7.84
C ARG A 563 14.90 44.19 -9.20
N ILE A 564 13.68 44.66 -9.36
CA ILE A 564 13.26 45.38 -10.57
C ILE A 564 13.53 46.86 -10.37
N VAL A 565 14.45 47.43 -11.17
CA VAL A 565 14.73 48.86 -11.15
C VAL A 565 13.62 49.62 -11.90
N LYS A 566 13.28 50.83 -11.45
CA LYS A 566 12.25 51.66 -12.10
C LYS A 566 12.66 51.96 -13.54
N GLY A 567 11.85 51.56 -14.52
CA GLY A 567 12.10 51.75 -15.96
C GLY A 567 12.73 50.54 -16.68
N GLN A 568 12.97 49.43 -15.98
CA GLN A 568 13.53 48.21 -16.54
C GLN A 568 12.44 47.37 -17.26
N GLU A 569 12.66 47.05 -18.54
CA GLU A 569 11.71 46.28 -19.38
C GLU A 569 11.95 44.76 -19.36
N SER A 570 13.17 44.34 -19.04
CA SER A 570 13.58 42.93 -18.95
C SER A 570 14.46 42.66 -17.75
N VAL A 571 14.44 41.43 -17.23
CA VAL A 571 15.29 40.98 -16.13
C VAL A 571 16.03 39.72 -16.52
N GLU A 572 17.33 39.71 -16.28
CA GLU A 572 18.17 38.54 -16.52
C GLU A 572 17.83 37.42 -15.52
N LEU A 573 17.61 36.23 -16.04
CA LEU A 573 17.35 35.02 -15.29
C LEU A 573 18.60 34.15 -15.24
N PRO A 574 18.78 33.35 -14.18
CA PRO A 574 19.89 32.43 -14.10
C PRO A 574 19.81 31.39 -15.23
N SER A 575 20.95 31.08 -15.85
CA SER A 575 21.05 29.92 -16.73
C SER A 575 20.80 28.66 -15.92
N MET A 576 19.74 27.93 -16.26
CA MET A 576 19.39 26.66 -15.63
C MET A 576 19.07 25.64 -16.71
N ASN A 577 19.77 24.51 -16.69
CA ASN A 577 19.62 23.43 -17.66
C ASN A 577 19.47 22.10 -16.91
N LEU A 578 18.37 21.39 -17.14
CA LEU A 578 18.01 20.15 -16.48
C LEU A 578 17.74 19.07 -17.54
N ARG A 579 18.39 17.91 -17.44
CA ARG A 579 18.15 16.76 -18.32
C ARG A 579 17.67 15.55 -17.55
N CYS A 580 16.79 14.76 -18.14
CA CYS A 580 16.37 13.46 -17.61
C CYS A 580 15.92 12.51 -18.74
N PRO A 581 15.98 11.19 -18.51
CA PRO A 581 15.34 10.21 -19.40
C PRO A 581 13.82 10.37 -19.39
N VAL A 582 13.16 9.96 -20.47
CA VAL A 582 11.69 9.89 -20.56
C VAL A 582 11.29 8.57 -21.21
N GLU A 583 10.37 7.86 -20.57
CA GLU A 583 9.71 6.68 -21.13
C GLU A 583 8.19 6.89 -21.12
N VAL A 584 7.51 6.35 -22.13
CA VAL A 584 6.06 6.38 -22.22
C VAL A 584 5.54 4.95 -22.19
N ALA A 585 5.14 4.49 -21.01
CA ALA A 585 4.58 3.18 -20.73
C ALA A 585 3.05 3.14 -20.97
N ASP A 586 2.53 1.94 -21.22
CA ASP A 586 1.09 1.70 -21.48
C ASP A 586 0.20 2.17 -20.31
N GLU A 587 0.67 2.02 -19.07
CA GLU A 587 -0.06 2.48 -17.88
C GLU A 587 -0.32 3.99 -17.89
N GLN A 588 0.63 4.78 -18.41
CA GLN A 588 0.48 6.24 -18.49
C GLN A 588 -0.56 6.63 -19.56
N TYR A 589 -0.63 5.88 -20.67
CA TYR A 589 -1.71 6.02 -21.65
C TYR A 589 -3.06 5.66 -21.07
N GLU A 590 -3.16 4.63 -20.21
CA GLU A 590 -4.41 4.30 -19.54
C GLU A 590 -4.87 5.40 -18.58
N LEU A 591 -3.96 5.92 -17.76
CA LEU A 591 -4.26 7.02 -16.83
C LEU A 591 -4.69 8.27 -17.60
N TYR A 592 -4.01 8.58 -18.70
CA TYR A 592 -4.35 9.70 -19.57
C TYR A 592 -5.73 9.55 -20.20
N ASN A 593 -6.02 8.37 -20.74
CA ASN A 593 -7.34 8.05 -21.28
C ASN A 593 -8.44 8.18 -20.20
N LYS A 594 -8.22 7.60 -19.01
CA LYS A 594 -9.15 7.72 -17.88
C LYS A 594 -9.37 9.19 -17.47
N ALA A 595 -8.34 10.03 -17.52
CA ALA A 595 -8.47 11.46 -17.21
C ALA A 595 -9.30 12.22 -18.25
N LEU A 596 -9.28 11.79 -19.52
CA LEU A 596 -9.98 12.46 -20.61
C LEU A 596 -11.44 11.98 -20.77
N THR A 597 -11.69 10.66 -20.75
CA THR A 597 -12.98 10.09 -21.18
C THR A 597 -13.97 9.79 -20.06
N HIS A 598 -13.52 9.66 -18.81
CA HIS A 598 -14.34 9.11 -17.72
C HIS A 598 -15.64 9.90 -17.45
N ASP A 599 -15.68 11.20 -17.71
CA ASP A 599 -16.89 12.01 -17.44
C ASP A 599 -17.83 12.14 -18.65
N GLN A 600 -17.44 11.63 -19.82
CA GLN A 600 -18.18 11.85 -21.06
C GLN A 600 -18.41 10.53 -21.79
N LYS A 601 -19.68 10.07 -21.77
CA LYS A 601 -20.11 8.80 -22.38
C LYS A 601 -19.78 8.71 -23.88
N ASP A 602 -19.60 9.84 -24.55
CA ASP A 602 -19.40 9.92 -26.01
C ASP A 602 -17.93 10.11 -26.43
N MET A 603 -16.97 10.18 -25.49
CA MET A 603 -15.55 10.30 -25.85
C MET A 603 -14.92 8.91 -26.09
N SER A 604 -14.51 8.63 -27.33
CA SER A 604 -13.74 7.43 -27.67
C SER A 604 -12.35 7.45 -27.02
N LYS A 605 -11.75 6.27 -26.83
CA LYS A 605 -10.34 6.19 -26.37
C LYS A 605 -9.43 7.01 -27.28
N VAL A 606 -8.49 7.73 -26.68
CA VAL A 606 -7.49 8.51 -27.41
C VAL A 606 -6.52 7.55 -28.09
N ASP A 607 -6.43 7.64 -29.41
CA ASP A 607 -5.40 6.98 -30.19
C ASP A 607 -4.03 7.60 -29.86
N ALA A 608 -3.03 6.77 -29.57
CA ALA A 608 -1.65 7.21 -29.33
C ALA A 608 -1.08 7.96 -30.55
N GLY A 609 -1.52 7.58 -31.76
CA GLY A 609 -1.20 8.24 -33.01
C GLY A 609 -1.91 9.59 -33.23
N SER A 610 -2.85 10.00 -32.37
CA SER A 610 -3.54 11.29 -32.48
C SER A 610 -2.74 12.45 -31.86
N MET A 611 -3.05 13.69 -32.24
CA MET A 611 -2.48 14.89 -31.60
C MET A 611 -2.76 14.91 -30.08
N ALA A 612 -3.94 14.45 -29.65
CA ALA A 612 -4.26 14.30 -28.24
C ALA A 612 -3.40 13.23 -27.55
N GLY A 613 -3.10 12.12 -28.23
CA GLY A 613 -2.20 11.07 -27.74
C GLY A 613 -0.76 11.58 -27.61
N SER A 614 -0.27 12.29 -28.63
CA SER A 614 1.07 12.89 -28.63
C SER A 614 1.25 13.98 -27.55
N PHE A 615 0.16 14.61 -27.10
CA PHE A 615 0.16 15.57 -25.99
C PHE A 615 0.48 14.93 -24.63
N LEU A 616 0.37 13.59 -24.49
CA LEU A 616 0.80 12.87 -23.29
C LEU A 616 2.26 13.15 -22.96
N LEU A 617 3.15 13.18 -23.96
CA LEU A 617 4.57 13.41 -23.75
C LEU A 617 4.85 14.79 -23.11
N ALA A 618 4.14 15.84 -23.54
CA ALA A 618 4.19 17.17 -22.91
C ALA A 618 3.56 17.18 -21.50
N THR A 619 2.67 16.22 -21.21
CA THR A 619 2.04 16.08 -19.90
C THR A 619 2.98 15.40 -18.90
N LEU A 620 3.73 14.37 -19.33
CA LEU A 620 4.69 13.64 -18.50
C LEU A 620 5.91 14.49 -18.12
N THR A 621 6.39 15.34 -19.03
CA THR A 621 7.55 16.21 -18.78
C THR A 621 7.22 17.46 -17.95
N ASN A 622 5.94 17.71 -17.64
CA ASN A 622 5.50 18.88 -16.88
C ASN A 622 6.14 18.97 -15.47
N GLN A 623 6.58 17.84 -14.90
CA GLN A 623 7.27 17.83 -13.61
C GLN A 623 8.64 18.53 -13.65
N MET A 624 9.29 18.60 -14.81
CA MET A 624 10.55 19.34 -14.97
C MET A 624 10.35 20.85 -14.80
N MET A 625 9.21 21.39 -15.28
CA MET A 625 8.83 22.78 -15.06
C MET A 625 8.70 23.07 -13.56
N LEU A 626 8.05 22.18 -12.81
CA LEU A 626 7.89 22.33 -11.37
C LEU A 626 9.26 22.38 -10.67
N LEU A 627 10.18 21.48 -11.03
CA LEU A 627 11.54 21.44 -10.49
C LEU A 627 12.33 22.73 -10.76
N LEU A 628 12.19 23.34 -11.95
CA LEU A 628 12.84 24.62 -12.27
C LEU A 628 12.23 25.77 -11.45
N VAL A 629 10.89 25.83 -11.36
CA VAL A 629 10.16 26.89 -10.65
C VAL A 629 10.46 26.90 -9.14
N VAL A 630 10.56 25.73 -8.51
CA VAL A 630 10.86 25.61 -7.07
C VAL A 630 12.35 25.66 -6.75
N HIS A 631 13.24 25.61 -7.75
CA HIS A 631 14.68 25.59 -7.52
C HIS A 631 15.17 26.87 -6.80
N PRO A 632 16.08 26.75 -5.81
CA PRO A 632 16.61 27.90 -5.05
C PRO A 632 17.37 28.91 -5.91
N GLY A 633 17.90 28.45 -7.04
CA GLY A 633 18.63 29.29 -7.99
C GLY A 633 17.74 30.29 -8.73
N LEU A 634 16.44 30.00 -8.91
CA LEU A 634 15.52 30.87 -9.64
C LEU A 634 14.92 31.93 -8.70
N PRO A 635 15.22 33.23 -8.86
CA PRO A 635 14.84 34.27 -7.89
C PRO A 635 13.38 34.75 -7.98
N VAL A 636 12.45 33.93 -8.49
CA VAL A 636 10.99 34.17 -8.45
C VAL A 636 10.30 33.33 -7.38
N SER A 637 9.24 33.88 -6.76
CA SER A 637 8.38 33.12 -5.84
C SER A 637 7.56 32.09 -6.63
N PRO A 638 7.60 30.80 -6.26
CA PRO A 638 6.70 29.79 -6.85
C PRO A 638 5.24 30.02 -6.39
N LEU A 639 5.03 30.58 -5.19
CA LEU A 639 3.69 30.91 -4.69
C LEU A 639 3.13 32.09 -5.48
N GLY A 640 2.04 31.84 -6.21
CA GLY A 640 1.40 32.83 -7.09
C GLY A 640 1.99 32.89 -8.50
N ALA A 641 2.97 32.06 -8.83
CA ALA A 641 3.39 31.88 -10.22
C ALA A 641 2.31 31.09 -10.97
N VAL A 642 1.87 31.61 -12.13
CA VAL A 642 0.81 31.00 -12.91
C VAL A 642 1.24 30.81 -14.36
N ASN A 643 0.89 29.66 -14.93
CA ASN A 643 1.04 29.43 -16.37
C ASN A 643 0.02 30.28 -17.12
N VAL A 644 0.50 31.20 -17.96
CA VAL A 644 -0.35 32.12 -18.73
C VAL A 644 -0.41 31.77 -20.21
N ARG A 645 0.62 31.09 -20.72
CA ARG A 645 0.70 30.62 -22.11
C ARG A 645 1.49 29.33 -22.18
N ASN A 646 1.07 28.42 -23.05
CA ASN A 646 1.76 27.17 -23.32
C ASN A 646 1.77 26.93 -24.82
N ARG A 647 2.95 26.74 -25.41
CA ARG A 647 3.12 26.40 -26.81
C ARG A 647 3.82 25.05 -26.92
N ILE A 648 3.21 24.10 -27.61
CA ILE A 648 3.74 22.75 -27.81
C ILE A 648 3.89 22.51 -29.30
N GLU A 649 5.04 22.00 -29.69
CA GLU A 649 5.44 21.70 -31.06
C GLU A 649 5.85 20.23 -31.12
N CYS A 650 5.08 19.40 -31.81
CA CYS A 650 5.40 18.00 -32.05
C CYS A 650 6.02 17.88 -33.44
N HIS A 651 7.34 17.75 -33.49
CA HIS A 651 8.14 17.71 -34.73
C HIS A 651 8.07 16.33 -35.40
N GLN A 652 7.89 15.27 -34.61
CA GLN A 652 7.72 13.90 -35.10
C GLN A 652 6.35 13.36 -34.70
N HIS A 653 5.46 13.21 -35.69
CA HIS A 653 4.11 12.70 -35.51
C HIS A 653 3.80 11.64 -36.58
N PRO A 654 3.35 10.42 -36.22
CA PRO A 654 3.16 9.90 -34.86
C PRO A 654 4.49 9.75 -34.09
N LEU A 655 4.42 9.68 -32.76
CA LEU A 655 5.59 9.51 -31.91
C LEU A 655 6.22 8.12 -32.14
N ASP A 656 7.53 8.08 -32.40
CA ASP A 656 8.30 6.84 -32.40
C ASP A 656 8.87 6.60 -30.99
N LEU A 657 8.19 5.73 -30.24
CA LEU A 657 8.52 5.36 -28.88
C LEU A 657 9.47 4.15 -28.79
N THR A 658 9.95 3.62 -29.92
CA THR A 658 10.87 2.47 -29.92
C THR A 658 12.30 2.86 -29.51
N ARG A 659 12.59 4.16 -29.42
CA ARG A 659 13.90 4.73 -29.12
C ARG A 659 13.88 5.49 -27.81
N SER A 660 15.02 5.50 -27.11
CA SER A 660 15.15 6.22 -25.85
C SER A 660 15.02 7.73 -26.04
N LEU A 661 14.16 8.33 -25.22
CA LEU A 661 13.91 9.77 -25.22
C LEU A 661 14.65 10.43 -24.04
N THR A 662 15.17 11.62 -24.29
CA THR A 662 15.74 12.49 -23.24
C THR A 662 15.02 13.83 -23.29
N ALA A 663 14.53 14.31 -22.15
CA ALA A 663 13.98 15.66 -22.01
C ALA A 663 15.05 16.62 -21.47
N HIS A 664 15.12 17.80 -22.05
CA HIS A 664 15.99 18.90 -21.66
C HIS A 664 15.15 20.13 -21.36
N ALA A 665 15.05 20.48 -20.07
CA ALA A 665 14.34 21.66 -19.61
C ALA A 665 15.30 22.81 -19.27
N PHE A 666 14.99 24.01 -19.73
CA PHE A 666 15.81 25.20 -19.49
C PHE A 666 14.98 26.48 -19.41
N LEU A 667 15.53 27.52 -18.78
CA LEU A 667 14.92 28.86 -18.74
C LEU A 667 15.21 29.61 -20.05
N GLY A 668 14.25 30.43 -20.47
CA GLY A 668 14.06 30.97 -21.83
C GLY A 668 15.25 31.43 -22.68
N GLY A 669 15.15 31.21 -23.99
CA GLY A 669 15.75 32.01 -25.08
C GLY A 669 17.29 32.15 -25.16
N LYS A 670 17.77 32.85 -26.20
CA LYS A 670 19.22 33.09 -26.43
C LYS A 670 19.89 33.92 -25.33
N ASP A 671 19.09 34.70 -24.58
CA ASP A 671 19.57 35.72 -23.64
C ASP A 671 19.05 35.53 -22.19
N ASN A 672 18.27 34.48 -21.88
CA ASN A 672 17.70 34.24 -20.53
C ASN A 672 16.96 35.45 -19.92
N LEU A 673 16.24 36.22 -20.74
CA LEU A 673 15.55 37.43 -20.29
C LEU A 673 14.07 37.15 -19.94
N GLY A 674 13.67 37.47 -18.71
CA GLY A 674 12.27 37.59 -18.31
C GLY A 674 11.73 38.98 -18.63
N ARG A 675 10.50 39.05 -19.16
CA ARG A 675 9.81 40.30 -19.50
C ARG A 675 9.10 40.89 -18.30
N VAL A 676 9.32 42.17 -18.00
CA VAL A 676 8.59 42.87 -16.93
C VAL A 676 7.21 43.29 -17.45
N THR A 677 6.16 42.91 -16.72
CA THR A 677 4.78 43.29 -17.01
C THR A 677 4.18 44.08 -15.84
N ARG A 678 2.97 44.60 -16.03
CA ARG A 678 2.20 45.24 -14.96
C ARG A 678 1.90 44.30 -13.79
N ARG A 679 1.76 43.00 -14.07
CA ARG A 679 1.34 41.99 -13.09
C ARG A 679 2.52 41.30 -12.40
N GLY A 680 3.73 41.41 -12.96
CA GLY A 680 4.92 40.75 -12.44
C GLY A 680 5.99 40.56 -13.51
N ILE A 681 6.70 39.44 -13.46
CA ILE A 681 7.68 39.05 -14.48
C ILE A 681 7.14 37.83 -15.23
N GLU A 682 7.14 37.88 -16.56
CA GLU A 682 6.85 36.76 -17.44
C GLU A 682 8.16 36.15 -17.94
N PHE A 683 8.28 34.84 -17.92
CA PHE A 683 9.44 34.15 -18.45
C PHE A 683 9.07 32.78 -18.99
N ASP A 684 9.85 32.29 -19.93
CA ASP A 684 9.61 31.02 -20.59
C ASP A 684 10.45 29.90 -19.96
N ILE A 685 9.84 28.72 -19.86
CA ILE A 685 10.51 27.46 -19.60
C ILE A 685 10.36 26.62 -20.87
N HIS A 686 11.49 26.25 -21.46
CA HIS A 686 11.53 25.34 -22.60
C HIS A 686 11.75 23.92 -22.09
N ILE A 687 11.07 22.96 -22.71
CA ILE A 687 11.28 21.52 -22.50
C ILE A 687 11.39 20.89 -23.89
N ASP A 688 12.59 20.50 -24.26
CA ASP A 688 12.89 19.84 -25.54
C ASP A 688 13.06 18.34 -25.29
N VAL A 689 12.23 17.51 -25.91
CA VAL A 689 12.35 16.05 -25.90
C VAL A 689 12.98 15.60 -27.21
N SER A 690 14.09 14.87 -27.11
CA SER A 690 14.86 14.39 -28.26
C SER A 690 15.14 12.89 -28.18
N GLN A 691 15.27 12.23 -29.34
CA GLN A 691 15.73 10.84 -29.44
C GLN A 691 17.26 10.77 -29.32
N THR A 692 17.74 9.79 -28.56
CA THR A 692 19.18 9.60 -28.27
C THR A 692 19.87 8.82 -29.39
N ASN A 693 20.29 9.50 -30.46
CA ASN A 693 21.08 8.93 -31.58
C ASN A 693 22.42 9.69 -31.77
N SER A 694 23.26 9.27 -32.73
CA SER A 694 24.48 9.97 -33.17
C SER A 694 24.25 11.42 -33.65
N SER A 695 23.00 11.79 -33.97
CA SER A 695 22.53 13.16 -34.07
C SER A 695 21.21 13.30 -33.29
N SER A 696 21.18 14.14 -32.25
CA SER A 696 20.00 14.37 -31.41
C SER A 696 18.85 14.92 -32.25
N THR A 697 17.79 14.14 -32.44
CA THR A 697 16.61 14.54 -33.24
C THR A 697 15.50 15.04 -32.31
N LEU A 698 15.02 16.27 -32.52
CA LEU A 698 13.95 16.88 -31.72
C LEU A 698 12.60 16.21 -32.05
N VAL A 699 11.92 15.71 -31.01
CA VAL A 699 10.61 15.04 -31.11
C VAL A 699 9.50 16.00 -30.72
N LEU A 700 9.65 16.64 -29.56
CA LEU A 700 8.67 17.55 -29.01
C LEU A 700 9.36 18.73 -28.34
N ARG A 701 8.85 19.93 -28.55
CA ARG A 701 9.25 21.15 -27.84
C ARG A 701 8.05 21.73 -27.15
N GLN A 702 8.18 22.03 -25.88
CA GLN A 702 7.17 22.73 -25.10
C GLN A 702 7.76 24.03 -24.53
N MET A 703 7.02 25.12 -24.67
CA MET A 703 7.36 26.45 -24.16
C MET A 703 6.26 26.91 -23.22
N ILE A 704 6.59 27.00 -21.94
CA ILE A 704 5.65 27.34 -20.87
C ILE A 704 5.99 28.74 -20.37
N THR A 705 5.11 29.70 -20.62
CA THR A 705 5.25 31.07 -20.12
C THR A 705 4.63 31.16 -18.72
N ILE A 706 5.48 31.42 -17.73
CA ILE A 706 5.11 31.60 -16.34
C ILE A 706 5.06 33.10 -16.01
N LEU A 707 3.94 33.55 -15.46
CA LEU A 707 3.82 34.87 -14.83
C LEU A 707 4.04 34.74 -13.32
N ALA A 708 5.17 35.22 -12.83
CA ALA A 708 5.44 35.35 -11.40
C ALA A 708 4.97 36.73 -10.91
N HIS A 709 3.95 36.77 -10.05
CA HIS A 709 3.41 38.03 -9.53
C HIS A 709 4.41 38.73 -8.60
N CYS A 710 4.73 39.99 -8.90
CA CYS A 710 5.56 40.85 -8.05
C CYS A 710 5.20 42.33 -8.27
N LYS A 711 5.55 43.21 -7.32
CA LYS A 711 5.27 44.64 -7.43
C LYS A 711 6.19 45.26 -8.48
N THR A 712 5.63 45.73 -9.60
CA THR A 712 6.37 46.45 -10.64
C THR A 712 5.96 47.92 -10.68
N LYS A 713 6.88 48.83 -11.05
CA LYS A 713 6.61 50.27 -11.24
C LYS A 713 6.45 50.62 -12.73
N VAL A 714 5.94 49.70 -13.53
CA VAL A 714 5.72 49.92 -14.97
C VAL A 714 4.42 50.73 -15.15
N PRO A 715 4.46 51.91 -15.78
CA PRO A 715 3.26 52.69 -16.08
C PRO A 715 2.34 51.91 -17.04
N PRO A 716 1.02 52.14 -17.01
CA PRO A 716 0.10 51.46 -17.92
C PRO A 716 0.49 51.76 -19.38
N PRO A 717 0.43 50.77 -20.30
CA PRO A 717 0.72 51.02 -21.70
C PRO A 717 -0.21 52.12 -22.24
N SER A 718 0.37 53.10 -22.93
CA SER A 718 -0.35 54.17 -23.62
C SER A 718 -0.94 53.66 -24.93
N THR A 719 -1.89 52.74 -24.84
CA THR A 719 -2.88 52.39 -25.88
C THR A 719 -3.65 51.19 -25.36
N LYS A 720 -4.94 51.37 -25.07
CA LYS A 720 -5.87 50.24 -25.15
C LYS A 720 -5.93 49.90 -26.64
N ALA A 721 -5.07 48.99 -27.10
CA ALA A 721 -5.42 48.22 -28.28
C ALA A 721 -6.68 47.45 -27.88
N ASN A 722 -7.84 48.03 -28.20
CA ASN A 722 -9.09 47.32 -28.28
C ASN A 722 -8.89 46.33 -29.44
N THR A 723 -8.23 45.20 -29.17
CA THR A 723 -8.58 43.98 -29.88
C THR A 723 -9.99 43.65 -29.40
N GLN A 724 -10.98 44.29 -30.03
CA GLN A 724 -12.21 43.57 -30.31
C GLN A 724 -11.74 42.30 -31.00
N GLU A 725 -11.66 41.19 -30.26
CA GLU A 725 -11.63 39.88 -30.88
C GLU A 725 -12.83 39.89 -31.82
N SER A 726 -12.57 39.94 -33.13
CA SER A 726 -13.60 39.86 -34.14
C SER A 726 -14.52 38.71 -33.75
N ASN A 727 -15.82 38.94 -33.69
CA ASN A 727 -16.83 37.88 -33.61
C ASN A 727 -16.74 37.03 -34.89
N GLY A 728 -15.65 36.27 -35.03
CA GLY A 728 -15.51 35.23 -36.03
C GLY A 728 -16.61 34.22 -35.81
N HIS A 729 -17.08 33.60 -36.88
CA HIS A 729 -18.07 32.53 -36.80
C HIS A 729 -17.42 31.31 -36.13
N PHE A 730 -17.47 31.23 -34.81
CA PHE A 730 -17.06 30.04 -34.06
C PHE A 730 -18.20 29.01 -34.05
N GLU A 731 -17.88 27.73 -34.22
CA GLU A 731 -18.80 26.61 -34.07
C GLU A 731 -18.46 25.75 -32.86
N GLU A 732 -19.49 25.18 -32.22
CA GLU A 732 -19.32 24.26 -31.11
C GLU A 732 -18.78 22.92 -31.62
N ILE A 733 -17.64 22.49 -31.07
CA ILE A 733 -16.99 21.21 -31.39
C ILE A 733 -17.15 20.18 -30.27
N GLY A 734 -17.58 20.60 -29.08
CA GLY A 734 -17.83 19.70 -27.96
C GLY A 734 -17.90 20.42 -26.62
N LYS A 735 -18.36 19.69 -25.60
CA LYS A 735 -18.39 20.16 -24.21
C LYS A 735 -17.18 19.67 -23.44
N VAL A 736 -16.70 20.48 -22.51
CA VAL A 736 -15.61 20.14 -21.59
C VAL A 736 -16.12 20.28 -20.16
N GLU A 737 -16.45 19.13 -19.56
CA GLU A 737 -16.91 19.06 -18.18
C GLU A 737 -15.76 18.73 -17.23
N MET A 738 -15.69 19.50 -16.13
CA MET A 738 -14.65 19.37 -15.12
C MET A 738 -15.31 19.25 -13.73
N PRO A 739 -15.57 18.01 -13.26
CA PRO A 739 -16.06 17.78 -11.91
C PRO A 739 -15.00 18.05 -10.83
N LEU A 740 -15.41 18.02 -9.56
CA LEU A 740 -14.50 18.22 -8.41
C LEU A 740 -13.37 17.18 -8.32
N SER A 741 -13.53 16.01 -8.95
CA SER A 741 -12.55 14.92 -9.03
C SER A 741 -11.58 15.04 -10.21
N ALA A 742 -11.87 15.90 -11.20
CA ALA A 742 -11.06 16.01 -12.42
C ALA A 742 -9.57 16.30 -12.14
N PRO A 743 -9.20 17.20 -11.20
CA PRO A 743 -7.80 17.48 -10.94
C PRO A 743 -7.03 16.27 -10.43
N ALA A 744 -7.60 15.46 -9.54
CA ALA A 744 -6.91 14.31 -8.97
C ALA A 744 -6.53 13.29 -10.06
N ARG A 745 -7.40 13.07 -11.05
CA ARG A 745 -7.12 12.20 -12.19
C ARG A 745 -6.02 12.78 -13.08
N TRP A 746 -6.05 14.08 -13.36
CA TRP A 746 -4.99 14.72 -14.15
C TRP A 746 -3.64 14.76 -13.41
N SER A 747 -3.65 14.97 -12.10
CA SER A 747 -2.47 14.89 -11.23
C SER A 747 -1.84 13.51 -11.26
N ALA A 748 -2.65 12.44 -11.38
CA ALA A 748 -2.14 11.08 -11.54
C ALA A 748 -1.37 10.89 -12.86
N VAL A 749 -1.67 11.66 -13.90
CA VAL A 749 -0.94 11.63 -15.19
C VAL A 749 0.29 12.54 -15.14
N CYS A 750 0.11 13.83 -14.87
CA CYS A 750 1.16 14.84 -15.03
C CYS A 750 2.06 15.01 -13.81
N GLY A 751 1.69 14.42 -12.68
CA GLY A 751 2.38 14.58 -11.41
C GLY A 751 2.22 15.95 -10.74
N ASP A 752 1.37 16.84 -11.25
CA ASP A 752 1.10 18.11 -10.58
C ASP A 752 0.01 17.95 -9.51
N TYR A 753 0.39 17.89 -8.24
CA TYR A 753 -0.53 17.86 -7.09
C TYR A 753 -0.56 19.21 -6.34
N ASN A 754 -0.34 20.32 -7.06
CA ASN A 754 -0.35 21.64 -6.44
C ASN A 754 -1.63 21.85 -5.59
N PRO A 755 -1.51 22.33 -4.34
CA PRO A 755 -2.62 22.57 -3.42
C PRO A 755 -3.87 23.24 -4.02
N ILE A 756 -3.69 24.13 -5.01
CA ILE A 756 -4.78 24.83 -5.69
C ILE A 756 -5.71 23.90 -6.49
N HIS A 757 -5.22 22.71 -6.84
CA HIS A 757 -5.94 21.69 -7.61
C HIS A 757 -6.57 20.61 -6.71
N VAL A 758 -5.92 20.29 -5.58
CA VAL A 758 -6.30 19.13 -4.75
C VAL A 758 -7.19 19.49 -3.55
N SER A 759 -7.11 20.71 -3.01
CA SER A 759 -7.83 21.11 -1.80
C SER A 759 -8.54 22.45 -1.94
N SER A 760 -9.85 22.48 -1.67
CA SER A 760 -10.64 23.71 -1.68
C SER A 760 -10.19 24.70 -0.61
N LEU A 761 -9.77 24.19 0.56
CA LEU A 761 -9.26 25.01 1.65
C LEU A 761 -7.96 25.70 1.24
N LEU A 762 -7.01 24.93 0.69
CA LEU A 762 -5.72 25.48 0.28
C LEU A 762 -5.90 26.44 -0.90
N ALA A 763 -6.72 26.10 -1.90
CA ALA A 763 -7.02 27.02 -3.00
C ALA A 763 -7.56 28.38 -2.51
N ARG A 764 -8.38 28.40 -1.46
CA ARG A 764 -8.85 29.65 -0.82
C ARG A 764 -7.73 30.43 -0.13
N LEU A 765 -6.78 29.76 0.51
CA LEU A 765 -5.58 30.41 1.04
C LEU A 765 -4.74 31.08 -0.06
N PHE A 766 -4.81 30.57 -1.29
CA PHE A 766 -4.17 31.14 -2.47
C PHE A 766 -5.04 32.17 -3.23
N GLY A 767 -6.17 32.60 -2.65
CA GLY A 767 -7.02 33.66 -3.21
C GLY A 767 -8.06 33.21 -4.22
N PHE A 768 -8.28 31.90 -4.38
CA PHE A 768 -9.30 31.35 -5.27
C PHE A 768 -10.60 31.01 -4.54
N ARG A 769 -11.73 31.01 -5.24
CA ARG A 769 -13.04 30.71 -4.62
C ARG A 769 -13.22 29.22 -4.28
N GLY A 770 -12.43 28.34 -4.90
CA GLY A 770 -12.42 26.89 -4.72
C GLY A 770 -11.28 26.26 -5.53
N LYS A 771 -11.24 24.92 -5.60
CA LYS A 771 -10.28 24.18 -6.42
C LYS A 771 -10.34 24.63 -7.87
N ILE A 772 -9.21 24.65 -8.56
CA ILE A 772 -9.13 25.02 -9.97
C ILE A 772 -8.81 23.78 -10.82
N ALA A 773 -9.35 23.70 -12.03
CA ALA A 773 -8.89 22.75 -13.04
C ALA A 773 -7.41 23.00 -13.43
N HIS A 774 -6.71 21.95 -13.86
CA HIS A 774 -5.44 22.11 -14.55
C HIS A 774 -5.70 22.65 -15.96
N GLY A 775 -4.97 23.70 -16.36
CA GLY A 775 -5.06 24.30 -17.69
C GLY A 775 -4.89 23.27 -18.81
N ASN A 776 -3.79 22.50 -18.74
CA ASN A 776 -3.46 21.49 -19.75
C ASN A 776 -4.45 20.31 -19.79
N HIS A 777 -5.22 20.06 -18.73
CA HIS A 777 -6.29 19.05 -18.75
C HIS A 777 -7.44 19.49 -19.66
N VAL A 778 -7.81 20.77 -19.59
CA VAL A 778 -8.80 21.36 -20.50
C VAL A 778 -8.28 21.37 -21.92
N VAL A 779 -7.02 21.74 -22.14
CA VAL A 779 -6.39 21.69 -23.48
C VAL A 779 -6.42 20.28 -24.05
N ALA A 780 -6.06 19.25 -23.29
CA ALA A 780 -6.06 17.87 -23.75
C ALA A 780 -7.48 17.40 -24.15
N LYS A 781 -8.52 17.78 -23.39
CA LYS A 781 -9.91 17.51 -23.76
C LYS A 781 -10.34 18.27 -25.04
N VAL A 782 -9.90 19.51 -25.22
CA VAL A 782 -10.17 20.28 -26.45
C VAL A 782 -9.46 19.68 -27.66
N LEU A 783 -8.19 19.29 -27.52
CA LEU A 783 -7.43 18.65 -28.58
C LEU A 783 -8.08 17.35 -29.02
N HIS A 784 -8.66 16.58 -28.09
CA HIS A 784 -9.43 15.40 -28.42
C HIS A 784 -10.63 15.73 -29.33
N HIS A 785 -11.40 16.76 -29.01
CA HIS A 785 -12.52 17.25 -29.83
C HIS A 785 -12.06 17.86 -31.17
N LEU A 786 -10.86 18.45 -31.24
CA LEU A 786 -10.29 18.95 -32.49
C LEU A 786 -9.82 17.81 -33.40
N THR A 787 -9.22 16.75 -32.83
CA THR A 787 -8.70 15.61 -33.59
C THR A 787 -9.80 14.76 -34.23
N SER A 788 -11.00 14.72 -33.66
CA SER A 788 -12.15 14.08 -34.30
C SER A 788 -12.61 14.80 -35.58
N HIS A 789 -12.21 16.07 -35.77
CA HIS A 789 -12.60 16.92 -36.89
C HIS A 789 -11.45 17.27 -37.85
N THR A 790 -10.19 17.00 -37.49
CA THR A 790 -9.00 17.34 -38.31
C THR A 790 -7.96 16.23 -38.35
N LYS A 791 -7.70 15.65 -39.54
CA LYS A 791 -6.58 14.72 -39.76
C LYS A 791 -5.27 15.50 -39.92
N ILE A 792 -4.37 15.39 -38.96
CA ILE A 792 -3.04 15.98 -39.01
C ILE A 792 -2.02 14.84 -39.14
N GLU A 793 -1.44 14.68 -40.34
CA GLU A 793 -0.51 13.58 -40.66
C GLU A 793 0.98 13.97 -40.52
N LYS A 794 1.29 15.22 -40.15
CA LYS A 794 2.66 15.76 -40.05
C LYS A 794 2.86 16.47 -38.71
N GLY A 795 4.08 16.96 -38.47
CA GLY A 795 4.39 17.76 -37.29
C GLY A 795 3.43 18.95 -37.12
N TRP A 796 3.09 19.24 -35.87
CA TRP A 796 2.07 20.21 -35.51
C TRP A 796 2.47 21.05 -34.33
N TRP A 797 1.83 22.21 -34.19
CA TRP A 797 1.97 23.06 -33.02
C TRP A 797 0.61 23.47 -32.48
N VAL A 798 0.51 23.59 -31.16
CA VAL A 798 -0.62 24.21 -30.47
C VAL A 798 -0.09 25.28 -29.56
N GLU A 799 -0.71 26.45 -29.61
CA GLU A 799 -0.45 27.56 -28.70
C GLU A 799 -1.72 27.85 -27.91
N THR A 800 -1.60 27.94 -26.60
CA THR A 800 -2.71 28.13 -25.67
C THR A 800 -2.44 29.33 -24.78
N GLU A 801 -3.45 30.16 -24.57
CA GLU A 801 -3.47 31.24 -23.59
C GLU A 801 -4.54 30.99 -22.51
N PHE A 802 -4.12 31.04 -21.25
CA PHE A 802 -5.00 30.88 -20.09
C PHE A 802 -5.48 32.24 -19.62
N LYS A 803 -6.74 32.59 -19.94
CA LYS A 803 -7.31 33.92 -19.66
C LYS A 803 -7.84 34.04 -18.23
N ARG A 804 -8.45 32.97 -17.69
CA ARG A 804 -9.18 33.00 -16.41
C ARG A 804 -8.99 31.71 -15.61
N PRO A 805 -9.01 31.77 -14.26
CA PRO A 805 -8.97 30.58 -13.41
C PRO A 805 -10.28 29.79 -13.52
N MET A 806 -10.19 28.50 -13.80
CA MET A 806 -11.32 27.59 -13.97
C MET A 806 -11.71 26.92 -12.64
N VAL A 807 -12.46 27.64 -11.79
CA VAL A 807 -12.89 27.15 -10.47
C VAL A 807 -13.94 26.04 -10.60
N LEU A 808 -13.74 24.93 -9.91
CA LEU A 808 -14.52 23.70 -10.02
C LEU A 808 -15.77 23.67 -9.11
N PRO A 809 -16.83 22.96 -9.50
CA PRO A 809 -17.00 22.33 -10.82
C PRO A 809 -17.28 23.37 -11.92
N ILE A 810 -16.81 23.12 -13.14
CA ILE A 810 -17.04 24.00 -14.30
C ILE A 810 -17.42 23.20 -15.54
N GLN A 811 -18.33 23.77 -16.33
CA GLN A 811 -18.69 23.33 -17.67
C GLN A 811 -18.27 24.40 -18.65
N LEU A 812 -17.56 23.99 -19.70
CA LEU A 812 -17.09 24.86 -20.76
C LEU A 812 -17.57 24.32 -22.10
N THR A 813 -17.94 25.20 -23.01
CA THR A 813 -18.20 24.87 -24.40
C THR A 813 -16.95 25.16 -25.24
N ALA A 814 -16.40 24.13 -25.88
CA ALA A 814 -15.28 24.25 -26.79
C ALA A 814 -15.78 24.64 -28.18
N GLN A 815 -15.18 25.68 -28.76
CA GLN A 815 -15.52 26.18 -30.07
C GLN A 815 -14.28 26.28 -30.96
N SER A 816 -14.45 26.04 -32.26
CA SER A 816 -13.43 26.23 -33.31
C SER A 816 -13.89 27.27 -34.32
N ASP A 817 -12.95 27.99 -34.95
CA ASP A 817 -13.23 28.99 -35.98
C ASP A 817 -13.66 28.30 -37.29
N LYS A 818 -14.83 28.65 -37.83
CA LYS A 818 -15.37 28.07 -39.07
C LYS A 818 -14.53 28.36 -40.31
N LEU A 819 -13.73 29.43 -40.32
CA LEU A 819 -13.01 29.87 -41.52
C LEU A 819 -11.74 29.05 -41.79
N ASP A 820 -10.97 28.72 -40.76
CA ASP A 820 -9.71 28.01 -40.90
C ASP A 820 -9.56 26.78 -40.01
N GLY A 821 -10.43 26.59 -39.01
CA GLY A 821 -10.36 25.51 -38.02
C GLY A 821 -9.10 25.57 -37.13
N LYS A 822 -8.32 26.66 -37.21
CA LYS A 822 -7.04 26.79 -36.52
C LYS A 822 -7.20 27.45 -35.16
N ARG A 823 -8.12 28.40 -35.01
CA ARG A 823 -8.36 29.07 -33.72
C ARG A 823 -9.45 28.37 -32.94
N TRP A 824 -9.24 28.21 -31.64
CA TRP A 824 -10.21 27.60 -30.74
C TRP A 824 -10.34 28.37 -29.44
N ARG A 825 -11.49 28.23 -28.77
CA ARG A 825 -11.75 28.85 -27.46
C ARG A 825 -12.68 28.00 -26.62
N CYS A 826 -12.54 28.08 -25.30
CA CYS A 826 -13.44 27.49 -24.32
C CYS A 826 -14.17 28.60 -23.58
N ILE A 827 -15.50 28.59 -23.68
CA ILE A 827 -16.38 29.58 -23.06
C ILE A 827 -17.10 28.95 -21.88
N GLY A 828 -17.25 29.67 -20.77
CA GLY A 828 -18.03 29.21 -19.63
C GLY A 828 -19.53 29.27 -19.90
N ASP A 829 -20.21 28.13 -19.75
CA ASP A 829 -21.65 28.00 -20.05
C ASP A 829 -22.53 28.93 -19.20
N LYS A 830 -22.03 29.36 -18.02
CA LYS A 830 -22.77 30.20 -17.07
C LYS A 830 -22.56 31.71 -17.24
N ASP A 831 -21.43 32.14 -17.80
CA ASP A 831 -21.05 33.55 -17.83
C ASP A 831 -20.56 34.05 -19.19
N ASP A 832 -20.58 33.19 -20.20
CA ASP A 832 -20.22 33.45 -21.59
C ASP A 832 -18.80 34.06 -21.75
N LYS A 833 -17.92 33.77 -20.79
CA LYS A 833 -16.54 34.27 -20.77
C LYS A 833 -15.57 33.24 -21.32
N VAL A 834 -14.64 33.70 -22.14
CA VAL A 834 -13.49 32.88 -22.61
C VAL A 834 -12.54 32.55 -21.43
N TYR A 835 -12.40 31.28 -21.08
CA TYR A 835 -11.47 30.82 -20.05
C TYR A 835 -10.10 30.45 -20.61
N VAL A 836 -10.10 29.78 -21.76
CA VAL A 836 -8.91 29.32 -22.48
C VAL A 836 -9.14 29.59 -23.96
N SER A 837 -8.12 30.07 -24.64
CA SER A 837 -8.13 30.26 -26.09
C SER A 837 -6.81 29.79 -26.68
N GLY A 838 -6.81 29.39 -27.93
CA GLY A 838 -5.58 28.97 -28.57
C GLY A 838 -5.68 28.90 -30.07
N SER A 839 -4.58 28.48 -30.66
CA SER A 839 -4.48 28.17 -32.08
C SER A 839 -3.68 26.90 -32.30
N VAL A 840 -4.02 26.16 -33.34
CA VAL A 840 -3.33 24.96 -33.79
C VAL A 840 -2.90 25.12 -35.24
N GLY A 841 -1.76 24.53 -35.61
CA GLY A 841 -1.24 24.56 -36.97
C GLY A 841 -0.29 23.41 -37.26
N ARG A 842 0.20 23.38 -38.50
CA ARG A 842 1.28 22.48 -38.94
C ARG A 842 2.62 23.18 -38.77
N LEU A 843 3.65 22.42 -38.39
CA LEU A 843 5.03 22.90 -38.24
C LEU A 843 5.71 23.15 -39.58
#